data_AF-A0A2G6EEL4-F1
#
_entry.id   AF-A0A2G6EEL4-F1
#
_cell.length_a   1.000
_cell.length_b   1.000
_cell.length_c   1.000
_cell.angle_alpha   90.00
_cell.angle_beta   90.00
_cell.angle_gamma   90.00
#
_symmetry.space_group_name_H-M   'P 1'
#
loop_
_entity.id
_entity.type
_entity.pdbx_description
1 polymer ?
#
loop_
_entity_poly.entity_id
_entity_poly.type
_entity_poly.pdbx_seq_one_letter_code
_entity_poly.pdbx_strand_id
1 'polypeptide(L)'
;MPINATHAREPGGFAALRAIVTDPGSSIAETTASSGHAFGSAVAATLGSSVSAVEFGNVAIGASDTRRFILTHYGLDGSEPIDILSLYLTEPDARVFSTDFSGETRLHAGESLAVEVRFAPERAGAHVGALYVSHNGASGLEVFTLSGTGIDRGDASSSDLERKARLKPVVTGRGDGIDARVTPRVEFFNAPPIRFGKSVLTGTVVKPTSLQFGPDGRLYVADMFGEIRAFEVARYGENDYRIQSSEVIDLVRNIPNHNDDGQRNGSIRNRLVTGIVVVGTASEPVIYVASSDPRIGGGPSHTDTNLDTNSGVVSKLWRSNGVWKRLDLVRGLPRSEENHHGNGMVYDAATHRLYLSQGGHTNAGATSDNFARLPEYALSGAILEIDLGAIGNKTYDLPTLDDGTRPGVNDNNDPFGGNDGRNQAKLVPGGPVQVYAPGFRNAYDIVRTESGKLYTIDNGGNAGWGGLPVKEGPAGNCTNALNQPGRTFVDALHLISGRGYYGGHPNPTRANLDNTFNRAFPQSPVVEANPIECDFRGAGTAESTALATVNASTNGLTEYTTMHFGGKLKGDLLAATFSNKIVRFKLDASGTRVISQSTLFNNVGRTPLDVVAQGPGEPFPGTIWVADFAEKKVYVFEPNGYADHESDLPPNDDPVGDNQRRQRRQRRQRRQRRQRRQRRQRRQRRQRRQRRCG
;
A
#
# COMPACT_ATOMS: atom_id res chain seq x y z
N MET A 1 -71.30 11.15 31.62
CA MET A 1 -72.38 10.52 30.85
C MET A 1 -71.77 9.93 29.59
N PRO A 2 -71.89 8.61 29.38
CA PRO A 2 -71.21 7.84 28.32
C PRO A 2 -72.17 7.48 27.17
N ILE A 3 -71.68 6.77 26.13
CA ILE A 3 -72.32 5.61 25.45
C ILE A 3 -71.28 4.93 24.49
N ASN A 4 -70.92 3.68 24.83
CA ASN A 4 -70.67 2.41 24.06
C ASN A 4 -70.06 2.41 22.64
N ALA A 5 -68.96 1.67 22.35
CA ALA A 5 -68.74 0.19 22.25
C ALA A 5 -69.31 -0.43 20.95
N THR A 6 -68.55 -1.15 20.10
CA THR A 6 -68.13 -2.58 20.21
C THR A 6 -66.92 -2.91 19.28
N HIS A 7 -65.85 -3.58 19.70
CA HIS A 7 -65.56 -5.03 19.91
C HIS A 7 -65.32 -5.91 18.65
N ALA A 8 -64.08 -6.40 18.47
CA ALA A 8 -63.72 -7.81 18.20
C ALA A 8 -62.18 -7.99 18.27
N ARG A 9 -61.66 -8.47 19.41
CA ARG A 9 -61.00 -9.79 19.63
C ARG A 9 -59.48 -9.85 19.40
N GLU A 10 -58.76 -9.73 20.51
CA GLU A 10 -57.39 -10.21 20.84
C GLU A 10 -57.36 -11.75 21.07
N PRO A 11 -56.23 -12.44 21.40
CA PRO A 11 -54.90 -11.97 21.91
C PRO A 11 -53.67 -12.58 21.17
N GLY A 12 -52.41 -12.08 21.29
CA GLY A 12 -51.57 -11.98 22.50
C GLY A 12 -51.02 -13.37 22.85
N GLY A 13 -49.73 -13.70 22.87
CA GLY A 13 -48.56 -13.01 23.43
C GLY A 13 -47.81 -14.02 24.33
N PHE A 14 -46.55 -13.71 24.64
CA PHE A 14 -45.74 -14.15 25.80
C PHE A 14 -44.46 -14.95 25.58
N ALA A 15 -43.51 -14.55 26.43
CA ALA A 15 -42.07 -14.70 26.39
C ALA A 15 -41.55 -15.74 27.40
N ALA A 16 -40.26 -16.04 27.24
CA ALA A 16 -39.27 -16.41 28.27
C ALA A 16 -39.42 -17.76 29.01
N LEU A 17 -38.38 -18.60 29.01
CA LEU A 17 -37.32 -18.67 30.04
C LEU A 17 -36.39 -19.90 29.81
N ARG A 18 -35.18 -19.80 30.38
CA ARG A 18 -34.06 -20.77 30.48
C ARG A 18 -34.45 -22.20 30.90
N ALA A 19 -33.69 -23.20 30.44
CA ALA A 19 -32.76 -24.01 31.28
C ALA A 19 -32.12 -25.19 30.51
N ILE A 20 -30.90 -25.49 30.94
CA ILE A 20 -29.95 -26.57 30.57
C ILE A 20 -30.47 -27.94 31.05
N VAL A 21 -30.09 -29.05 30.38
CA VAL A 21 -29.56 -30.33 30.95
C VAL A 21 -29.45 -31.42 29.85
N THR A 22 -28.18 -31.79 29.58
CA THR A 22 -27.53 -33.08 29.18
C THR A 22 -28.26 -34.21 28.42
N ASP A 23 -27.67 -34.58 27.26
CA ASP A 23 -27.14 -35.91 26.75
C ASP A 23 -27.86 -37.24 27.12
N PRO A 24 -27.70 -38.42 26.41
CA PRO A 24 -26.87 -38.74 25.23
C PRO A 24 -27.48 -39.68 24.14
N GLY A 25 -26.81 -39.76 22.98
CA GLY A 25 -26.38 -41.03 22.37
C GLY A 25 -27.25 -41.79 21.33
N SER A 26 -26.61 -42.06 20.17
CA SER A 26 -26.74 -43.27 19.30
C SER A 26 -28.05 -43.43 18.51
N SER A 27 -28.14 -43.88 17.24
CA SER A 27 -27.22 -44.32 16.19
C SER A 27 -28.05 -44.55 14.91
N ILE A 28 -27.41 -44.30 13.76
CA ILE A 28 -27.59 -44.94 12.43
C ILE A 28 -29.00 -45.23 11.87
N ALA A 29 -29.30 -44.61 10.73
CA ALA A 29 -29.90 -45.30 9.58
C ALA A 29 -29.57 -44.51 8.31
N GLU A 30 -28.71 -45.08 7.46
CA GLU A 30 -28.58 -44.69 6.07
C GLU A 30 -29.92 -44.97 5.36
N THR A 31 -30.45 -43.97 4.67
CA THR A 31 -31.37 -44.19 3.55
C THR A 31 -30.90 -43.32 2.41
N THR A 32 -30.29 -43.97 1.43
CA THR A 32 -29.94 -43.42 0.13
C THR A 32 -31.20 -43.06 -0.63
N ALA A 33 -31.49 -41.76 -0.75
CA ALA A 33 -32.32 -41.21 -1.80
C ALA A 33 -31.46 -40.24 -2.64
N SER A 34 -31.07 -40.72 -3.82
CA SER A 34 -30.41 -39.93 -4.85
C SER A 34 -31.37 -38.84 -5.35
N SER A 35 -31.21 -37.61 -4.86
CA SER A 35 -31.56 -36.41 -5.63
C SER A 35 -30.25 -35.72 -5.97
N GLY A 36 -29.89 -35.73 -7.25
CA GLY A 36 -28.68 -35.09 -7.75
C GLY A 36 -28.77 -33.57 -7.59
N HIS A 37 -28.37 -33.06 -6.43
CA HIS A 37 -27.86 -31.70 -6.34
C HIS A 37 -26.37 -31.77 -6.65
N ALA A 38 -26.04 -31.52 -7.92
CA ALA A 38 -24.71 -31.11 -8.27
C ALA A 38 -24.35 -29.93 -7.37
N PHE A 39 -23.37 -30.10 -6.47
CA PHE A 39 -22.65 -28.97 -5.92
C PHE A 39 -21.86 -28.35 -7.08
N GLY A 40 -22.56 -27.58 -7.91
CA GLY A 40 -21.94 -26.59 -8.76
C GLY A 40 -21.22 -25.65 -7.82
N SER A 41 -19.90 -25.76 -7.78
CA SER A 41 -19.06 -24.67 -7.28
C SER A 41 -19.52 -23.43 -8.03
N ALA A 42 -20.18 -22.49 -7.35
CA ALA A 42 -20.56 -21.22 -7.95
C ALA A 42 -19.30 -20.63 -8.59
N VAL A 43 -19.31 -20.50 -9.91
CA VAL A 43 -18.18 -19.90 -10.63
C VAL A 43 -18.23 -18.42 -10.27
N ALA A 44 -17.21 -17.94 -9.57
CA ALA A 44 -17.18 -16.55 -9.11
C ALA A 44 -17.38 -15.60 -10.30
N ALA A 45 -18.42 -14.78 -10.23
CA ALA A 45 -18.82 -13.87 -11.30
C ALA A 45 -17.69 -12.88 -11.61
N THR A 46 -17.32 -12.74 -12.88
CA THR A 46 -16.20 -11.88 -13.29
C THR A 46 -16.73 -10.66 -14.03
N LEU A 47 -16.39 -9.47 -13.53
CA LEU A 47 -16.58 -8.21 -14.23
C LEU A 47 -15.37 -7.96 -15.14
N GLY A 48 -15.58 -7.37 -16.31
CA GLY A 48 -14.46 -6.82 -17.07
C GLY A 48 -14.90 -5.91 -18.20
N SER A 49 -13.94 -5.50 -19.02
CA SER A 49 -14.15 -4.56 -20.14
C SER A 49 -13.26 -4.94 -21.32
N SER A 50 -13.67 -4.53 -22.52
CA SER A 50 -12.84 -4.68 -23.73
C SER A 50 -11.63 -3.75 -23.75
N VAL A 51 -11.59 -2.75 -22.87
CA VAL A 51 -10.46 -1.83 -22.70
C VAL A 51 -9.93 -1.90 -21.27
N SER A 52 -8.64 -1.62 -21.09
CA SER A 52 -8.02 -1.37 -19.78
C SER A 52 -7.53 0.08 -19.63
N ALA A 53 -7.78 0.90 -20.66
CA ALA A 53 -7.37 2.29 -20.77
C ALA A 53 -8.38 3.10 -21.58
N VAL A 54 -8.50 4.37 -21.21
CA VAL A 54 -9.30 5.41 -21.85
C VAL A 54 -8.34 6.55 -22.21
N GLU A 55 -8.19 6.80 -23.51
CA GLU A 55 -7.25 7.79 -24.04
C GLU A 55 -8.01 8.97 -24.67
N PHE A 56 -7.71 10.17 -24.19
CA PHE A 56 -8.33 11.41 -24.62
C PHE A 56 -7.50 12.15 -25.68
N GLY A 57 -6.24 11.78 -25.86
CA GLY A 57 -5.33 12.48 -26.78
C GLY A 57 -5.06 13.92 -26.31
N ASN A 58 -4.92 14.84 -27.26
CA ASN A 58 -4.69 16.25 -26.96
C ASN A 58 -6.01 17.00 -26.74
N VAL A 59 -6.16 17.63 -25.57
CA VAL A 59 -7.31 18.47 -25.23
C VAL A 59 -6.81 19.85 -24.82
N ALA A 60 -7.39 20.90 -25.40
CA ALA A 60 -6.97 22.26 -25.10
C ALA A 60 -7.27 22.65 -23.65
N ILE A 61 -6.41 23.44 -23.02
CA ILE A 61 -6.64 23.92 -21.64
C ILE A 61 -7.96 24.70 -21.57
N GLY A 62 -8.76 24.36 -20.55
CA GLY A 62 -10.10 24.92 -20.34
C GLY A 62 -11.17 24.37 -21.29
N ALA A 63 -10.86 23.35 -22.09
CA ALA A 63 -11.82 22.52 -22.79
C ALA A 63 -11.97 21.15 -22.09
N SER A 64 -12.83 20.29 -22.60
CA SER A 64 -12.93 18.91 -22.14
C SER A 64 -13.31 17.95 -23.25
N ASP A 65 -12.90 16.70 -23.11
CA ASP A 65 -13.33 15.60 -23.95
C ASP A 65 -13.91 14.48 -23.08
N THR A 66 -14.90 13.75 -23.60
CA THR A 66 -15.56 12.65 -22.89
C THR A 66 -15.40 11.37 -23.70
N ARG A 67 -15.09 10.29 -23.01
CA ARG A 67 -14.94 8.95 -23.57
C ARG A 67 -15.81 7.99 -22.79
N ARG A 68 -16.29 6.95 -23.48
CA ARG A 68 -17.16 5.94 -22.90
C ARG A 68 -16.49 4.57 -23.00
N PHE A 69 -16.58 3.78 -21.95
CA PHE A 69 -16.22 2.37 -21.96
C PHE A 69 -17.35 1.52 -21.38
N ILE A 70 -17.30 0.21 -21.60
CA ILE A 70 -18.35 -0.73 -21.21
C ILE A 70 -17.79 -1.74 -20.21
N LEU A 71 -18.45 -1.87 -19.07
CA LEU A 71 -18.28 -2.94 -18.11
C LEU A 71 -19.28 -4.05 -18.43
N THR A 72 -18.84 -5.30 -18.48
CA THR A 72 -19.67 -6.46 -18.81
C THR A 72 -19.51 -7.53 -17.75
N HIS A 73 -20.62 -8.12 -17.33
CA HIS A 73 -20.63 -9.32 -16.52
C HIS A 73 -20.38 -10.56 -17.40
N TYR A 74 -19.18 -11.14 -17.35
CA TYR A 74 -18.78 -12.26 -18.21
C TYR A 74 -19.25 -13.66 -17.75
N GLY A 75 -19.96 -13.76 -16.62
CA GLY A 75 -20.59 -15.03 -16.21
C GLY A 75 -21.75 -15.45 -17.12
N LEU A 76 -22.04 -16.75 -17.11
CA LEU A 76 -23.17 -17.38 -17.83
C LEU A 76 -24.46 -17.31 -17.00
N ASP A 77 -25.61 -17.58 -17.63
CA ASP A 77 -26.91 -17.66 -16.96
C ASP A 77 -26.84 -18.56 -15.71
N GLY A 78 -27.21 -17.98 -14.55
CA GLY A 78 -27.10 -18.62 -13.23
C GLY A 78 -25.84 -18.25 -12.43
N SER A 79 -24.95 -17.41 -12.96
CA SER A 79 -23.88 -16.78 -12.17
C SER A 79 -24.47 -15.77 -11.18
N GLU A 80 -23.84 -15.64 -10.00
CA GLU A 80 -24.22 -14.63 -9.00
C GLU A 80 -24.14 -13.21 -9.60
N PRO A 81 -25.12 -12.31 -9.33
CA PRO A 81 -25.08 -10.94 -9.82
C PRO A 81 -23.85 -10.18 -9.31
N ILE A 82 -23.35 -9.23 -10.12
CA ILE A 82 -22.28 -8.31 -9.71
C ILE A 82 -22.89 -6.96 -9.34
N ASP A 83 -22.70 -6.55 -8.09
CA ASP A 83 -22.97 -5.20 -7.60
C ASP A 83 -21.70 -4.36 -7.80
N ILE A 84 -21.77 -3.37 -8.68
CA ILE A 84 -20.80 -2.29 -8.80
C ILE A 84 -21.13 -1.28 -7.71
N LEU A 85 -20.23 -1.15 -6.75
CA LEU A 85 -20.45 -0.42 -5.51
C LEU A 85 -20.08 1.06 -5.66
N SER A 86 -18.97 1.34 -6.37
CA SER A 86 -18.48 2.70 -6.54
C SER A 86 -17.49 2.80 -7.69
N LEU A 87 -17.51 3.94 -8.39
CA LEU A 87 -16.40 4.36 -9.23
C LEU A 87 -15.71 5.56 -8.57
N TYR A 88 -14.39 5.50 -8.40
CA TYR A 88 -13.65 6.58 -7.78
C TYR A 88 -12.33 6.87 -8.51
N LEU A 89 -11.91 8.12 -8.41
CA LEU A 89 -10.65 8.65 -8.92
C LEU A 89 -9.85 9.11 -7.71
N THR A 90 -8.61 8.65 -7.58
CA THR A 90 -7.69 9.14 -6.55
C THR A 90 -7.15 10.51 -6.97
N GLU A 91 -6.77 11.36 -6.02
CA GLU A 91 -6.00 12.56 -6.38
C GLU A 91 -4.54 12.21 -6.73
N PRO A 92 -3.90 12.95 -7.65
CA PRO A 92 -4.38 14.20 -8.27
C PRO A 92 -5.34 14.01 -9.47
N ASP A 93 -5.75 12.78 -9.79
CA ASP A 93 -6.48 12.46 -11.02
C ASP A 93 -7.90 13.02 -11.07
N ALA A 94 -8.59 13.07 -9.92
CA ALA A 94 -9.95 13.61 -9.81
C ALA A 94 -10.07 15.13 -10.10
N ARG A 95 -8.96 15.85 -10.27
CA ARG A 95 -8.96 17.25 -10.75
C ARG A 95 -9.22 17.40 -12.22
N VAL A 96 -8.66 16.47 -12.99
CA VAL A 96 -8.62 16.55 -14.46
C VAL A 96 -9.50 15.49 -15.09
N PHE A 97 -9.86 14.44 -14.35
CA PHE A 97 -10.80 13.42 -14.76
C PHE A 97 -12.06 13.43 -13.89
N SER A 98 -13.21 13.10 -14.48
CA SER A 98 -14.46 12.87 -13.75
C SER A 98 -15.28 11.76 -14.41
N THR A 99 -16.19 11.11 -13.68
CA THR A 99 -17.10 10.09 -14.22
C THR A 99 -18.56 10.46 -13.96
N ASP A 100 -19.46 9.97 -14.81
CA ASP A 100 -20.92 10.12 -14.66
C ASP A 100 -21.54 9.09 -13.71
N PHE A 101 -20.78 8.08 -13.29
CA PHE A 101 -21.28 7.03 -12.42
C PHE A 101 -21.66 7.58 -11.03
N SER A 102 -22.87 7.25 -10.59
CA SER A 102 -23.39 7.62 -9.27
C SER A 102 -24.25 6.50 -8.69
N GLY A 103 -24.04 6.18 -7.41
CA GLY A 103 -24.78 5.13 -6.69
C GLY A 103 -24.30 3.71 -7.01
N GLU A 104 -25.01 2.70 -6.50
CA GLU A 104 -24.71 1.30 -6.77
C GLU A 104 -25.47 0.81 -8.01
N THR A 105 -24.86 -0.07 -8.81
CA THR A 105 -25.51 -0.69 -9.98
C THR A 105 -25.31 -2.19 -9.98
N ARG A 106 -26.41 -2.95 -10.07
CA ARG A 106 -26.40 -4.41 -10.18
C ARG A 106 -26.41 -4.85 -11.64
N LEU A 107 -25.51 -5.76 -12.00
CA LEU A 107 -25.45 -6.43 -13.30
C LEU A 107 -25.70 -7.94 -13.14
N HIS A 108 -26.65 -8.47 -13.89
CA HIS A 108 -26.84 -9.90 -14.08
C HIS A 108 -25.93 -10.45 -15.18
N ALA A 109 -25.88 -11.78 -15.30
CA ALA A 109 -25.09 -12.47 -16.32
C ALA A 109 -25.37 -11.94 -17.74
N GLY A 110 -24.32 -11.55 -18.46
CA GLY A 110 -24.40 -10.98 -19.80
C GLY A 110 -24.79 -9.49 -19.86
N GLU A 111 -25.23 -8.88 -18.77
CA GLU A 111 -25.54 -7.45 -18.74
C GLU A 111 -24.28 -6.59 -18.78
N SER A 112 -24.45 -5.34 -19.21
CA SER A 112 -23.36 -4.38 -19.33
C SER A 112 -23.78 -2.98 -18.87
N LEU A 113 -22.83 -2.27 -18.27
CA LEU A 113 -22.94 -0.87 -17.87
C LEU A 113 -22.00 -0.03 -18.73
N ALA A 114 -22.53 1.04 -19.33
CA ALA A 114 -21.70 2.07 -19.96
C ALA A 114 -21.27 3.10 -18.90
N VAL A 115 -19.99 3.43 -18.88
CA VAL A 115 -19.41 4.46 -18.01
C VAL A 115 -18.80 5.54 -18.87
N GLU A 116 -19.15 6.79 -18.60
CA GLU A 116 -18.50 7.96 -19.20
C GLU A 116 -17.43 8.50 -18.27
N VAL A 117 -16.31 8.86 -18.89
CA VAL A 117 -15.19 9.52 -18.24
C VAL A 117 -14.85 10.77 -19.03
N ARG A 118 -14.76 11.89 -18.33
CA ARG A 118 -14.45 13.19 -18.90
C ARG A 118 -13.03 13.60 -18.49
N PHE A 119 -12.26 14.12 -19.43
CA PHE A 119 -10.96 14.75 -19.21
C PHE A 119 -11.04 16.26 -19.48
N ALA A 120 -10.62 17.08 -18.53
CA ALA A 120 -10.62 18.53 -18.60
C ALA A 120 -9.30 19.09 -18.05
N PRO A 121 -8.24 19.23 -18.88
CA PRO A 121 -6.95 19.70 -18.42
C PRO A 121 -6.98 21.20 -18.09
N GLU A 122 -6.44 21.55 -16.93
CA GLU A 122 -6.26 22.94 -16.48
C GLU A 122 -4.84 23.46 -16.76
N ARG A 123 -3.91 22.57 -17.13
CA ARG A 123 -2.51 22.89 -17.42
C ARG A 123 -1.99 22.05 -18.58
N ALA A 124 -1.03 22.61 -19.32
CA ALA A 124 -0.35 21.91 -20.40
C ALA A 124 0.47 20.72 -19.88
N GLY A 125 0.60 19.68 -20.70
CA GLY A 125 1.38 18.49 -20.38
C GLY A 125 0.54 17.22 -20.28
N ALA A 126 1.23 16.08 -20.15
CA ALA A 126 0.60 14.78 -20.04
C ALA A 126 0.01 14.57 -18.64
N HIS A 127 -1.23 14.11 -18.60
CA HIS A 127 -1.96 13.71 -17.41
C HIS A 127 -2.27 12.22 -17.53
N VAL A 128 -1.90 11.46 -16.50
CA VAL A 128 -2.16 10.01 -16.41
C VAL A 128 -2.79 9.76 -15.06
N GLY A 129 -3.97 9.14 -15.07
CA GLY A 129 -4.69 8.79 -13.85
C GLY A 129 -5.24 7.37 -13.86
N ALA A 130 -5.89 7.02 -12.74
CA ALA A 130 -6.55 5.73 -12.56
C ALA A 130 -8.00 5.88 -12.09
N LEU A 131 -8.92 5.24 -12.81
CA LEU A 131 -10.31 5.06 -12.40
C LEU A 131 -10.48 3.68 -11.76
N TYR A 132 -10.99 3.65 -10.55
CA TYR A 132 -11.21 2.47 -9.73
C TYR A 132 -12.69 2.11 -9.75
N VAL A 133 -13.02 0.85 -10.06
CA VAL A 133 -14.38 0.31 -10.14
C VAL A 133 -14.53 -0.78 -9.08
N SER A 134 -15.05 -0.44 -7.90
CA SER A 134 -15.27 -1.40 -6.81
C SER A 134 -16.52 -2.25 -7.06
N HIS A 135 -16.46 -3.55 -6.79
CA HIS A 135 -17.60 -4.46 -6.98
C HIS A 135 -17.50 -5.74 -6.14
N ASN A 136 -18.58 -6.51 -6.04
CA ASN A 136 -18.60 -7.78 -5.30
C ASN A 136 -18.18 -9.04 -6.12
N GLY A 137 -17.95 -8.89 -7.44
CA GLY A 137 -17.42 -9.96 -8.30
C GLY A 137 -16.00 -10.43 -7.93
N ALA A 138 -15.52 -11.47 -8.60
CA ALA A 138 -14.33 -12.24 -8.23
C ALA A 138 -13.03 -11.43 -7.98
N SER A 139 -12.80 -10.36 -8.75
CA SER A 139 -11.63 -9.49 -8.60
C SER A 139 -11.81 -8.39 -7.53
N GLY A 140 -13.04 -8.16 -7.08
CA GLY A 140 -13.42 -7.11 -6.11
C GLY A 140 -13.25 -5.66 -6.58
N LEU A 141 -12.46 -5.43 -7.63
CA LEU A 141 -12.07 -4.10 -8.10
C LEU A 141 -11.44 -4.19 -9.50
N GLU A 142 -11.95 -3.43 -10.46
CA GLU A 142 -11.27 -3.17 -11.74
C GLU A 142 -10.62 -1.78 -11.76
N VAL A 143 -9.52 -1.63 -12.49
CA VAL A 143 -8.77 -0.37 -12.57
C VAL A 143 -8.51 -0.03 -14.03
N PHE A 144 -8.90 1.17 -14.44
CA PHE A 144 -8.77 1.68 -15.79
C PHE A 144 -7.76 2.83 -15.84
N THR A 145 -6.93 2.82 -16.88
CA THR A 145 -6.05 3.95 -17.19
C THR A 145 -6.83 5.09 -17.77
N LEU A 146 -6.59 6.30 -17.27
CA LEU A 146 -7.00 7.51 -17.96
C LEU A 146 -5.75 8.23 -18.43
N SER A 147 -5.72 8.67 -19.68
CA SER A 147 -4.61 9.46 -20.17
C SER A 147 -5.03 10.52 -21.19
N GLY A 148 -4.44 11.71 -21.08
CA GLY A 148 -4.68 12.81 -21.99
C GLY A 148 -3.58 13.87 -21.85
N THR A 149 -3.42 14.71 -22.86
CA THR A 149 -2.43 15.80 -22.85
C THR A 149 -3.14 17.14 -22.95
N GLY A 150 -2.91 18.00 -21.96
CA GLY A 150 -3.32 19.40 -22.03
C GLY A 150 -2.44 20.15 -23.03
N ILE A 151 -3.03 20.89 -23.97
CA ILE A 151 -2.31 21.77 -24.90
C ILE A 151 -2.82 23.21 -24.82
N ASP A 152 -1.97 24.18 -25.10
CA ASP A 152 -2.42 25.58 -25.18
C ASP A 152 -3.39 25.75 -26.37
N ARG A 153 -4.37 26.64 -26.24
CA ARG A 153 -5.44 26.85 -27.25
C ARG A 153 -4.92 27.20 -28.66
N GLY A 154 -3.63 27.56 -28.79
CA GLY A 154 -2.97 27.85 -30.07
C GLY A 154 -2.42 26.62 -30.82
N ASP A 155 -2.26 25.47 -30.16
CA ASP A 155 -1.64 24.27 -30.75
C ASP A 155 -2.67 23.23 -31.23
N ALA A 156 -3.97 23.57 -31.19
CA ALA A 156 -5.06 22.66 -31.52
C ALA A 156 -5.28 22.43 -33.04
N SER A 157 -4.44 22.99 -33.92
CA SER A 157 -4.48 22.67 -35.35
C SER A 157 -3.42 21.64 -35.73
N SER A 158 -3.88 20.47 -36.20
CA SER A 158 -3.05 19.46 -36.85
C SER A 158 -2.37 20.03 -38.10
N SER A 159 -1.10 20.48 -38.00
CA SER A 159 -0.16 20.52 -39.15
C SER A 159 1.31 20.84 -38.82
N ASP A 160 1.71 21.21 -37.59
CA ASP A 160 3.08 21.71 -37.35
C ASP A 160 4.15 20.68 -36.93
N LEU A 161 3.82 19.39 -36.83
CA LEU A 161 4.78 18.35 -36.40
C LEU A 161 5.74 17.85 -37.49
N GLU A 162 5.57 18.23 -38.76
CA GLU A 162 6.46 17.75 -39.85
C GLU A 162 7.62 18.69 -40.22
N ARG A 163 7.74 19.89 -39.64
CA ARG A 163 8.72 20.89 -40.12
C ARG A 163 10.00 21.08 -39.30
N LYS A 164 10.22 20.32 -38.21
CA LYS A 164 11.47 20.40 -37.40
C LYS A 164 12.41 19.20 -37.49
N ALA A 165 12.19 18.28 -38.42
CA ALA A 165 13.08 17.14 -38.68
C ALA A 165 13.96 17.33 -39.94
N ARG A 166 14.59 18.50 -40.13
CA ARG A 166 15.63 18.69 -41.17
C ARG A 166 16.68 19.73 -40.77
N LEU A 167 17.64 19.31 -39.96
CA LEU A 167 18.99 19.91 -39.95
C LEU A 167 20.02 18.77 -39.88
N LYS A 168 20.75 18.60 -40.99
CA LYS A 168 21.90 17.67 -41.10
C LYS A 168 23.14 18.30 -40.44
N PRO A 169 24.06 17.51 -39.85
CA PRO A 169 25.36 18.03 -39.47
C PRO A 169 26.28 18.16 -40.69
N VAL A 170 26.93 19.31 -40.83
CA VAL A 170 28.01 19.56 -41.79
C VAL A 170 29.33 19.09 -41.17
N VAL A 171 30.07 18.27 -41.92
CA VAL A 171 31.44 17.84 -41.61
C VAL A 171 32.42 18.70 -42.40
N THR A 172 33.39 19.29 -41.70
CA THR A 172 34.69 19.80 -42.18
C THR A 172 35.62 19.72 -40.95
N GLY A 173 36.89 19.35 -40.94
CA GLY A 173 37.94 19.03 -41.90
C GLY A 173 39.22 18.76 -41.06
N ARG A 174 40.23 18.11 -41.66
CA ARG A 174 41.48 17.58 -41.06
C ARG A 174 42.55 18.62 -40.68
N GLY A 175 43.49 18.20 -39.82
CA GLY A 175 44.91 18.64 -39.71
C GLY A 175 45.29 19.11 -38.29
N ASP A 176 46.47 18.89 -37.71
CA ASP A 176 47.65 18.04 -37.93
C ASP A 176 48.47 18.02 -36.61
N GLY A 177 49.17 16.91 -36.33
CA GLY A 177 50.50 16.80 -35.70
C GLY A 177 50.87 17.37 -34.31
N ILE A 178 51.57 16.50 -33.54
CA ILE A 178 52.61 16.75 -32.49
C ILE A 178 52.04 17.08 -31.08
N ASP A 179 52.41 16.50 -29.93
CA ASP A 179 53.67 15.90 -29.45
C ASP A 179 53.42 14.83 -28.37
N ALA A 180 54.34 13.87 -28.26
CA ALA A 180 54.31 12.81 -27.26
C ALA A 180 55.01 13.26 -25.96
N ARG A 181 54.28 13.30 -24.84
CA ARG A 181 54.87 13.29 -23.49
C ARG A 181 54.26 12.17 -22.66
N VAL A 182 55.11 11.20 -22.36
CA VAL A 182 54.86 10.13 -21.40
C VAL A 182 54.78 10.74 -20.00
N THR A 183 53.57 10.87 -19.47
CA THR A 183 53.33 11.04 -18.03
C THR A 183 52.96 9.68 -17.44
N PRO A 184 53.43 9.32 -16.23
CA PRO A 184 53.09 8.04 -15.61
C PRO A 184 51.58 7.97 -15.42
N ARG A 185 50.95 6.97 -16.03
CA ARG A 185 49.53 6.68 -15.88
C ARG A 185 49.30 6.19 -14.45
N VAL A 186 48.99 7.10 -13.54
CA VAL A 186 48.25 6.71 -12.33
C VAL A 186 46.87 6.33 -12.85
N GLU A 187 46.60 5.03 -12.95
CA GLU A 187 45.25 4.54 -13.20
C GLU A 187 44.40 4.90 -11.99
N PHE A 188 43.80 6.08 -12.03
CA PHE A 188 42.61 6.35 -11.24
C PHE A 188 41.57 5.36 -11.76
N PHE A 189 41.35 4.26 -11.03
CA PHE A 189 40.19 3.42 -11.22
C PHE A 189 38.97 4.31 -10.97
N ASN A 190 38.47 4.94 -12.05
CA ASN A 190 37.21 5.65 -12.00
C ASN A 190 36.16 4.63 -11.59
N ALA A 191 35.63 4.79 -10.37
CA ALA A 191 34.59 3.91 -9.86
C ALA A 191 33.47 3.78 -10.92
N PRO A 192 32.90 2.58 -11.13
CA PRO A 192 31.98 2.33 -12.23
C PRO A 192 30.80 3.33 -12.23
N PRO A 193 30.27 3.70 -13.41
CA PRO A 193 29.06 4.51 -13.47
C PRO A 193 27.89 3.74 -12.84
N ILE A 194 26.98 4.45 -12.16
CA ILE A 194 25.75 3.86 -11.63
C ILE A 194 24.88 3.45 -12.81
N ARG A 195 24.69 2.14 -13.01
CA ARG A 195 23.87 1.59 -14.10
C ARG A 195 23.19 0.31 -13.64
N PHE A 196 21.92 0.18 -13.97
CA PHE A 196 21.13 -1.01 -13.69
C PHE A 196 20.49 -1.51 -14.98
N GLY A 197 20.44 -2.83 -15.12
CA GLY A 197 19.52 -3.49 -16.02
C GLY A 197 18.14 -3.54 -15.38
N LYS A 198 17.09 -3.49 -16.20
CA LYS A 198 15.70 -3.55 -15.76
C LYS A 198 15.06 -4.82 -16.28
N SER A 199 14.33 -5.51 -15.41
CA SER A 199 13.49 -6.66 -15.76
C SER A 199 12.19 -6.66 -14.98
N VAL A 200 11.30 -7.59 -15.35
CA VAL A 200 10.08 -7.89 -14.60
C VAL A 200 10.29 -9.25 -13.94
N LEU A 201 9.93 -9.37 -12.67
CA LEU A 201 9.87 -10.67 -11.99
C LEU A 201 8.89 -11.57 -12.75
N THR A 202 9.41 -12.65 -13.33
CA THR A 202 8.59 -13.57 -14.12
C THR A 202 7.77 -14.47 -13.21
N GLY A 203 6.46 -14.45 -13.40
CA GLY A 203 5.47 -15.20 -12.63
C GLY A 203 4.26 -14.32 -12.32
N THR A 204 3.28 -14.85 -11.59
CA THR A 204 2.07 -14.10 -11.25
C THR A 204 2.26 -13.36 -9.93
N VAL A 205 2.17 -12.04 -10.00
CA VAL A 205 1.97 -11.13 -8.87
C VAL A 205 0.67 -10.37 -9.14
N VAL A 206 -0.09 -10.03 -8.10
CA VAL A 206 -1.36 -9.31 -8.26
C VAL A 206 -1.35 -8.10 -7.34
N LYS A 207 -1.59 -6.91 -7.92
CA LYS A 207 -1.78 -5.62 -7.22
C LYS A 207 -0.88 -5.43 -5.98
N PRO A 208 0.46 -5.53 -6.14
CA PRO A 208 1.35 -5.46 -5.00
C PRO A 208 1.30 -4.07 -4.37
N THR A 209 1.11 -4.01 -3.06
CA THR A 209 1.13 -2.76 -2.30
C THR A 209 2.37 -2.59 -1.44
N SER A 210 2.95 -3.69 -0.97
CA SER A 210 4.23 -3.68 -0.27
C SER A 210 5.03 -4.95 -0.56
N LEU A 211 6.36 -4.87 -0.49
CA LEU A 211 7.23 -6.01 -0.64
C LEU A 211 8.49 -5.96 0.24
N GLN A 212 8.93 -7.12 0.73
CA GLN A 212 10.18 -7.23 1.46
C GLN A 212 10.75 -8.65 1.34
N PHE A 213 12.07 -8.79 1.26
CA PHE A 213 12.70 -10.09 1.46
C PHE A 213 12.75 -10.44 2.95
N GLY A 214 12.31 -11.65 3.28
CA GLY A 214 12.38 -12.16 4.64
C GLY A 214 13.73 -12.83 4.95
N PRO A 215 13.99 -13.13 6.24
CA PRO A 215 15.23 -13.78 6.67
C PRO A 215 15.42 -15.21 6.13
N ASP A 216 14.35 -15.82 5.60
CA ASP A 216 14.38 -17.12 4.93
C ASP A 216 14.75 -17.03 3.44
N GLY A 217 15.02 -15.82 2.95
CA GLY A 217 15.43 -15.52 1.59
C GLY A 217 14.29 -15.49 0.58
N ARG A 218 13.03 -15.55 1.02
CA ARG A 218 11.85 -15.43 0.16
C ARG A 218 11.41 -13.99 0.04
N LEU A 219 10.84 -13.65 -1.10
CA LEU A 219 10.22 -12.35 -1.34
C LEU A 219 8.76 -12.40 -0.86
N TYR A 220 8.42 -11.60 0.14
CA TYR A 220 7.06 -11.42 0.62
C TYR A 220 6.44 -10.23 -0.10
N VAL A 221 5.24 -10.42 -0.64
CA VAL A 221 4.50 -9.37 -1.35
C VAL A 221 3.08 -9.36 -0.80
N ALA A 222 2.64 -8.21 -0.28
CA ALA A 222 1.27 -7.98 0.12
C ALA A 222 0.47 -7.40 -1.07
N ASP A 223 -0.77 -7.81 -1.21
CA ASP A 223 -1.74 -7.12 -2.05
C ASP A 223 -2.63 -6.16 -1.23
N MET A 224 -3.34 -5.28 -1.95
CA MET A 224 -4.24 -4.31 -1.33
C MET A 224 -5.36 -4.95 -0.50
N PHE A 225 -5.70 -6.22 -0.76
CA PHE A 225 -6.86 -6.90 -0.18
C PHE A 225 -6.47 -7.97 0.85
N GLY A 226 -5.31 -7.80 1.47
CA GLY A 226 -4.91 -8.55 2.67
C GLY A 226 -4.38 -9.96 2.40
N GLU A 227 -4.10 -10.32 1.14
CA GLU A 227 -3.33 -11.51 0.84
C GLU A 227 -1.84 -11.19 0.80
N ILE A 228 -1.05 -12.03 1.46
CA ILE A 228 0.40 -11.97 1.40
C ILE A 228 0.89 -13.23 0.70
N ARG A 229 1.80 -13.08 -0.25
CA ARG A 229 2.46 -14.19 -0.94
C ARG A 229 3.93 -14.23 -0.59
N ALA A 230 4.42 -15.40 -0.18
CA ALA A 230 5.85 -15.67 -0.02
C ALA A 230 6.38 -16.42 -1.24
N PHE A 231 7.27 -15.79 -2.01
CA PHE A 231 7.83 -16.33 -3.23
C PHE A 231 9.26 -16.83 -3.03
N GLU A 232 9.52 -18.08 -3.43
CA GLU A 232 10.89 -18.50 -3.71
C GLU A 232 11.30 -17.94 -5.08
N VAL A 233 12.29 -17.05 -5.10
CA VAL A 233 12.75 -16.42 -6.34
C VAL A 233 14.12 -16.97 -6.73
N ALA A 234 14.35 -17.17 -8.02
CA ALA A 234 15.66 -17.57 -8.55
C ALA A 234 16.09 -16.68 -9.72
N ARG A 235 17.38 -16.38 -9.76
CA ARG A 235 18.05 -15.71 -10.89
C ARG A 235 18.58 -16.75 -11.89
N TYR A 236 18.22 -16.64 -13.16
CA TYR A 236 18.62 -17.55 -14.24
C TYR A 236 19.68 -16.97 -15.19
N GLY A 237 19.91 -15.67 -15.09
CA GLY A 237 20.85 -14.91 -15.91
C GLY A 237 20.76 -13.43 -15.52
N GLU A 238 21.51 -12.61 -16.23
CA GLU A 238 21.40 -11.15 -16.11
C GLU A 238 19.96 -10.72 -16.36
N ASN A 239 19.39 -9.95 -15.42
CA ASN A 239 18.02 -9.43 -15.54
C ASN A 239 16.95 -10.51 -15.76
N ASP A 240 17.17 -11.73 -15.26
CA ASP A 240 16.23 -12.85 -15.40
C ASP A 240 15.91 -13.46 -14.03
N TYR A 241 14.87 -12.93 -13.40
CA TYR A 241 14.36 -13.36 -12.10
C TYR A 241 13.01 -14.03 -12.26
N ARG A 242 12.84 -15.21 -11.66
CA ARG A 242 11.61 -16.01 -11.80
C ARG A 242 11.14 -16.59 -10.48
N ILE A 243 9.84 -16.52 -10.25
CA ILE A 243 9.16 -17.22 -9.16
C ILE A 243 9.26 -18.73 -9.41
N GLN A 244 9.82 -19.46 -8.45
CA GLN A 244 9.95 -20.92 -8.46
C GLN A 244 8.76 -21.59 -7.80
N SER A 245 8.32 -21.02 -6.69
CA SER A 245 7.17 -21.47 -5.92
C SER A 245 6.58 -20.27 -5.18
N SER A 246 5.30 -20.40 -4.82
CA SER A 246 4.55 -19.38 -4.08
C SER A 246 3.76 -20.05 -2.96
N GLU A 247 3.79 -19.45 -1.78
CA GLU A 247 2.91 -19.78 -0.65
C GLU A 247 1.95 -18.60 -0.42
N VAL A 248 0.66 -18.90 -0.30
CA VAL A 248 -0.38 -17.89 0.01
C VAL A 248 -0.60 -17.85 1.52
N ILE A 249 -0.69 -16.63 2.06
CA ILE A 249 -0.95 -16.33 3.47
C ILE A 249 -2.14 -15.37 3.50
N ASP A 250 -3.32 -15.89 3.77
CA ASP A 250 -4.61 -15.17 3.71
C ASP A 250 -5.18 -14.84 5.10
N LEU A 251 -4.39 -15.06 6.15
CA LEU A 251 -4.83 -14.89 7.54
C LEU A 251 -5.34 -13.47 7.83
N VAL A 252 -4.77 -12.45 7.18
CA VAL A 252 -5.19 -11.04 7.30
C VAL A 252 -6.45 -10.78 6.48
N ARG A 253 -6.49 -11.20 5.21
CA ARG A 253 -7.69 -11.10 4.35
C ARG A 253 -8.96 -11.61 5.04
N ASN A 254 -8.83 -12.63 5.88
CA ASN A 254 -9.94 -13.29 6.59
C ASN A 254 -10.33 -12.63 7.93
N ILE A 255 -9.74 -11.49 8.30
CA ILE A 255 -10.17 -10.72 9.48
C ILE A 255 -11.59 -10.17 9.23
N PRO A 256 -12.55 -10.39 10.15
CA PRO A 256 -13.89 -9.82 10.01
C PRO A 256 -13.89 -8.29 10.07
N ASN A 257 -14.71 -7.67 9.23
CA ASN A 257 -14.97 -6.23 9.26
C ASN A 257 -16.23 -5.90 10.08
N HIS A 258 -16.36 -4.64 10.46
CA HIS A 258 -17.47 -4.08 11.23
C HIS A 258 -17.98 -2.82 10.53
N ASN A 259 -19.22 -2.42 10.79
CA ASN A 259 -19.71 -1.10 10.44
C ASN A 259 -19.27 -0.07 11.49
N ASP A 260 -19.49 1.21 11.21
CA ASP A 260 -19.05 2.28 12.12
C ASP A 260 -19.82 2.30 13.45
N ASP A 261 -20.95 1.58 13.54
CA ASP A 261 -21.67 1.26 14.78
C ASP A 261 -21.09 0.07 15.58
N GLY A 262 -19.98 -0.51 15.11
CA GLY A 262 -19.28 -1.63 15.72
C GLY A 262 -19.91 -2.99 15.41
N GLN A 263 -21.05 -3.05 14.73
CA GLN A 263 -21.68 -4.33 14.38
C GLN A 263 -20.86 -5.04 13.31
N ARG A 264 -20.65 -6.35 13.51
CA ARG A 264 -19.91 -7.18 12.56
C ARG A 264 -20.62 -7.17 11.21
N ASN A 265 -19.91 -6.76 10.17
CA ASN A 265 -20.40 -6.78 8.80
C ASN A 265 -19.82 -7.98 8.04
N GLY A 266 -20.61 -9.06 8.05
CA GLY A 266 -20.29 -10.30 7.37
C GLY A 266 -20.51 -10.26 5.85
N SER A 267 -20.79 -9.14 5.19
CA SER A 267 -20.78 -9.05 3.71
C SER A 267 -19.47 -8.49 3.17
N ILE A 268 -18.80 -7.63 3.93
CA ILE A 268 -17.50 -7.06 3.57
C ILE A 268 -16.41 -8.12 3.76
N ARG A 269 -15.72 -8.44 2.68
CA ARG A 269 -14.59 -9.38 2.62
C ARG A 269 -13.31 -8.58 2.49
N ASN A 270 -12.17 -9.21 2.80
CA ASN A 270 -10.83 -8.64 2.65
C ASN A 270 -10.50 -7.54 3.65
N ARG A 271 -9.25 -7.09 3.60
CA ARG A 271 -8.69 -6.04 4.44
C ARG A 271 -7.78 -5.17 3.62
N LEU A 272 -7.83 -3.85 3.80
CA LEU A 272 -6.88 -2.94 3.17
C LEU A 272 -5.48 -3.19 3.75
N VAL A 273 -4.45 -3.37 2.91
CA VAL A 273 -3.05 -3.52 3.34
C VAL A 273 -2.13 -2.72 2.43
N THR A 274 -1.27 -1.89 3.03
CA THR A 274 -0.25 -1.09 2.31
C THR A 274 1.16 -1.21 2.91
N GLY A 275 1.32 -1.86 4.07
CA GLY A 275 2.62 -2.01 4.71
C GLY A 275 2.79 -3.34 5.44
N ILE A 276 3.95 -3.97 5.22
CA ILE A 276 4.42 -5.13 5.98
C ILE A 276 5.85 -4.88 6.45
N VAL A 277 6.24 -5.55 7.54
CA VAL A 277 7.66 -5.77 7.85
C VAL A 277 7.88 -7.25 8.15
N VAL A 278 8.92 -7.81 7.54
CA VAL A 278 9.30 -9.22 7.67
C VAL A 278 10.59 -9.35 8.46
N VAL A 279 10.53 -10.09 9.57
CA VAL A 279 11.61 -10.27 10.54
C VAL A 279 11.69 -11.73 10.99
N GLY A 280 12.37 -11.99 12.12
CA GLY A 280 12.50 -13.33 12.69
C GLY A 280 13.76 -14.03 12.17
N THR A 281 13.67 -15.34 11.95
CA THR A 281 14.80 -16.14 11.47
C THR A 281 14.45 -16.88 10.18
N ALA A 282 15.46 -17.43 9.51
CA ALA A 282 15.23 -18.22 8.29
C ALA A 282 14.31 -19.44 8.50
N SER A 283 14.29 -20.02 9.71
CA SER A 283 13.39 -21.13 10.06
C SER A 283 12.04 -20.67 10.61
N GLU A 284 11.99 -19.47 11.20
CA GLU A 284 10.82 -18.91 11.86
C GLU A 284 10.62 -17.45 11.43
N PRO A 285 10.20 -17.22 10.17
CA PRO A 285 9.88 -15.88 9.71
C PRO A 285 8.63 -15.36 10.43
N VAL A 286 8.65 -14.06 10.72
CA VAL A 286 7.55 -13.32 11.33
C VAL A 286 7.21 -12.15 10.42
N ILE A 287 5.91 -11.92 10.21
CA ILE A 287 5.41 -10.76 9.47
C ILE A 287 4.59 -9.92 10.44
N TYR A 288 4.90 -8.64 10.56
CA TYR A 288 3.96 -7.66 11.10
C TYR A 288 3.30 -6.95 9.93
N VAL A 289 1.98 -6.76 10.03
CA VAL A 289 1.16 -6.21 8.95
C VAL A 289 0.08 -5.33 9.54
N ALA A 290 -0.04 -4.12 8.99
CA ALA A 290 -1.12 -3.20 9.29
C ALA A 290 -2.25 -3.42 8.29
N SER A 291 -3.48 -3.45 8.79
CA SER A 291 -4.66 -3.63 7.96
C SER A 291 -5.87 -2.86 8.47
N SER A 292 -6.80 -2.48 7.59
CA SER A 292 -8.07 -1.85 7.96
C SER A 292 -9.25 -2.38 7.14
N ASP A 293 -10.44 -1.83 7.37
CA ASP A 293 -11.59 -2.03 6.49
C ASP A 293 -11.23 -1.65 5.03
N PRO A 294 -11.63 -2.45 4.03
CA PRO A 294 -11.30 -2.20 2.62
C PRO A 294 -12.25 -1.25 1.89
N ARG A 295 -13.38 -0.86 2.51
CA ARG A 295 -14.28 0.13 1.90
C ARG A 295 -13.57 1.48 1.85
N ILE A 296 -13.90 2.27 0.83
CA ILE A 296 -13.40 3.63 0.62
C ILE A 296 -14.62 4.53 0.45
N GLY A 297 -14.84 5.42 1.41
CA GLY A 297 -15.83 6.50 1.35
C GLY A 297 -15.16 7.82 1.00
N GLY A 298 -15.82 8.93 1.38
CA GLY A 298 -15.36 10.27 1.09
C GLY A 298 -15.21 10.52 -0.41
N GLY A 299 -14.07 11.09 -0.80
CA GLY A 299 -13.76 11.47 -2.18
C GLY A 299 -14.72 12.54 -2.73
N PRO A 300 -14.70 12.79 -4.04
CA PRO A 300 -15.58 13.79 -4.67
C PRO A 300 -17.08 13.49 -4.53
N SER A 301 -17.46 12.26 -4.20
CA SER A 301 -18.86 11.88 -3.95
C SER A 301 -19.32 12.20 -2.53
N HIS A 302 -18.39 12.53 -1.63
CA HIS A 302 -18.64 12.79 -0.20
C HIS A 302 -19.39 11.63 0.49
N THR A 303 -19.21 10.41 -0.01
CA THR A 303 -20.05 9.27 0.40
C THR A 303 -19.59 8.73 1.74
N ASP A 304 -20.49 8.65 2.70
CA ASP A 304 -20.29 7.83 3.89
C ASP A 304 -20.69 6.37 3.57
N THR A 305 -19.75 5.45 3.75
CA THR A 305 -19.95 4.01 3.46
C THR A 305 -20.21 3.19 4.73
N ASN A 306 -20.48 3.89 5.84
CA ASN A 306 -20.72 3.37 7.18
C ASN A 306 -19.65 2.36 7.59
N LEU A 307 -18.40 2.72 7.33
CA LEU A 307 -17.28 1.82 7.49
C LEU A 307 -16.57 2.11 8.81
N ASP A 308 -16.07 1.07 9.46
CA ASP A 308 -15.51 1.21 10.79
C ASP A 308 -14.22 2.07 10.81
N THR A 309 -14.35 3.27 11.38
CA THR A 309 -13.26 4.26 11.57
C THR A 309 -12.22 3.84 12.62
N ASN A 310 -12.48 2.77 13.39
CA ASN A 310 -11.54 2.10 14.29
C ASN A 310 -11.08 0.74 13.74
N SER A 311 -11.31 0.44 12.46
CA SER A 311 -11.05 -0.88 11.90
C SER A 311 -9.57 -1.26 11.80
N GLY A 312 -8.64 -0.36 12.10
CA GLY A 312 -7.21 -0.60 12.01
C GLY A 312 -6.73 -1.70 12.97
N VAL A 313 -5.91 -2.62 12.44
CA VAL A 313 -5.33 -3.76 13.17
C VAL A 313 -3.88 -3.95 12.76
N VAL A 314 -3.00 -4.10 13.74
CA VAL A 314 -1.64 -4.64 13.53
C VAL A 314 -1.66 -6.12 13.91
N SER A 315 -1.38 -7.00 12.94
CA SER A 315 -1.32 -8.44 13.16
C SER A 315 0.13 -8.94 13.11
N LYS A 316 0.46 -9.89 13.99
CA LYS A 316 1.66 -10.73 13.90
C LYS A 316 1.30 -12.05 13.25
N LEU A 317 1.96 -12.36 12.14
CA LEU A 317 1.92 -13.66 11.49
C LEU A 317 3.23 -14.38 11.75
N TRP A 318 3.20 -15.63 12.17
CA TRP A 318 4.43 -16.42 12.37
C TRP A 318 4.26 -17.84 11.91
N ARG A 319 5.37 -18.46 11.51
CA ARG A 319 5.39 -19.86 11.13
C ARG A 319 5.69 -20.74 12.33
N SER A 320 4.90 -21.78 12.54
CA SER A 320 5.08 -22.78 13.59
C SER A 320 4.72 -24.16 13.04
N ASN A 321 5.66 -25.12 13.09
CA ASN A 321 5.50 -26.47 12.53
C ASN A 321 5.04 -26.48 11.06
N GLY A 322 5.57 -25.55 10.24
CA GLY A 322 5.23 -25.45 8.82
C GLY A 322 3.94 -24.70 8.51
N VAL A 323 3.14 -24.33 9.51
CA VAL A 323 1.84 -23.65 9.37
C VAL A 323 1.94 -22.20 9.84
N TRP A 324 1.29 -21.29 9.12
CA TRP A 324 1.16 -19.89 9.52
C TRP A 324 0.09 -19.73 10.61
N LYS A 325 0.39 -18.92 11.61
CA LYS A 325 -0.52 -18.51 12.69
C LYS A 325 -0.62 -16.99 12.72
N ARG A 326 -1.73 -16.47 13.23
CA ARG A 326 -2.01 -15.04 13.37
C ARG A 326 -2.37 -14.69 14.81
N LEU A 327 -1.91 -13.53 15.25
CA LEU A 327 -2.35 -12.83 16.45
C LEU A 327 -2.59 -11.38 16.06
N ASP A 328 -3.81 -10.88 16.27
CA ASP A 328 -4.08 -9.45 16.16
C ASP A 328 -3.53 -8.80 17.43
N LEU A 329 -2.40 -8.12 17.29
CA LEU A 329 -1.66 -7.56 18.42
C LEU A 329 -2.30 -6.29 18.93
N VAL A 330 -2.64 -5.37 18.03
CA VAL A 330 -3.32 -4.10 18.35
C VAL A 330 -4.57 -4.01 17.51
N ARG A 331 -5.72 -3.74 18.13
CA ARG A 331 -7.00 -3.52 17.45
C ARG A 331 -7.58 -2.16 17.87
N GLY A 332 -8.36 -1.54 16.98
CA GLY A 332 -8.99 -0.24 17.24
C GLY A 332 -8.18 0.95 16.70
N LEU A 333 -7.21 0.72 15.82
CA LEU A 333 -6.42 1.82 15.26
C LEU A 333 -7.29 2.66 14.32
N PRO A 334 -7.08 3.98 14.28
CA PRO A 334 -7.90 4.87 13.46
C PRO A 334 -7.70 4.61 11.97
N ARG A 335 -8.72 4.86 11.17
CA ARG A 335 -8.59 5.01 9.72
C ARG A 335 -9.55 6.07 9.20
N SER A 336 -9.13 6.79 8.16
CA SER A 336 -9.91 7.86 7.54
C SER A 336 -11.07 7.31 6.75
N GLU A 337 -12.16 8.06 6.57
CA GLU A 337 -13.27 7.70 5.65
C GLU A 337 -12.84 7.32 4.24
N GLU A 338 -11.75 7.90 3.77
CA GLU A 338 -11.15 7.60 2.48
C GLU A 338 -10.06 6.51 2.64
N ASN A 339 -8.88 6.66 2.06
CA ASN A 339 -7.88 5.59 1.88
C ASN A 339 -6.68 5.66 2.84
N HIS A 340 -6.64 6.64 3.74
CA HIS A 340 -5.56 6.76 4.73
C HIS A 340 -5.79 5.82 5.93
N HIS A 341 -4.81 4.98 6.22
CA HIS A 341 -4.84 3.98 7.29
C HIS A 341 -3.42 3.67 7.80
N GLY A 342 -3.21 2.53 8.46
CA GLY A 342 -1.89 2.09 8.87
C GLY A 342 -1.05 1.60 7.69
N ASN A 343 0.09 2.25 7.43
CA ASN A 343 0.95 1.98 6.28
C ASN A 343 2.25 1.26 6.68
N GLY A 344 3.39 1.68 6.11
CA GLY A 344 4.71 1.11 6.35
C GLY A 344 5.16 1.21 7.81
N MET A 345 5.98 0.25 8.21
CA MET A 345 6.45 0.10 9.59
C MET A 345 7.87 -0.43 9.66
N VAL A 346 8.56 -0.12 10.76
CA VAL A 346 9.89 -0.71 11.07
C VAL A 346 9.87 -1.39 12.42
N TYR A 347 10.57 -2.51 12.51
CA TYR A 347 10.80 -3.24 13.76
C TYR A 347 12.18 -2.90 14.32
N ASP A 348 12.21 -2.37 15.54
CA ASP A 348 13.44 -2.23 16.32
C ASP A 348 13.60 -3.45 17.24
N ALA A 349 14.49 -4.36 16.84
CA ALA A 349 14.79 -5.57 17.59
C ALA A 349 15.51 -5.30 18.92
N ALA A 350 16.22 -4.18 19.06
CA ALA A 350 16.94 -3.86 20.29
C ALA A 350 15.99 -3.42 21.40
N THR A 351 14.93 -2.70 21.05
CA THR A 351 13.92 -2.22 22.00
C THR A 351 12.63 -3.03 21.99
N HIS A 352 12.48 -4.01 21.08
CA HIS A 352 11.25 -4.75 20.89
C HIS A 352 10.05 -3.84 20.56
N ARG A 353 10.25 -2.87 19.65
CA ARG A 353 9.22 -1.89 19.27
C ARG A 353 8.91 -1.94 17.79
N LEU A 354 7.66 -1.64 17.45
CA LEU A 354 7.28 -1.27 16.09
C LEU A 354 7.05 0.23 16.01
N TYR A 355 7.59 0.86 14.97
CA TYR A 355 7.22 2.20 14.57
C TYR A 355 6.31 2.09 13.36
N LEU A 356 5.06 2.51 13.48
CA LEU A 356 4.02 2.39 12.46
C LEU A 356 3.66 3.76 11.92
N SER A 357 3.64 3.91 10.60
CA SER A 357 3.08 5.10 9.95
C SER A 357 1.56 5.02 9.95
N GLN A 358 0.91 5.96 10.62
CA GLN A 358 -0.55 6.02 10.75
C GLN A 358 -1.08 7.25 10.03
N GLY A 359 -1.85 7.03 8.96
CA GLY A 359 -2.44 8.09 8.16
C GLY A 359 -3.39 8.99 8.95
N GLY A 360 -3.49 10.25 8.53
CA GLY A 360 -4.43 11.26 9.01
C GLY A 360 -5.80 11.14 8.35
N HIS A 361 -6.81 11.72 8.98
CA HIS A 361 -8.20 11.66 8.50
C HIS A 361 -8.59 12.83 7.61
N THR A 362 -7.78 13.89 7.59
CA THR A 362 -8.13 15.13 6.93
C THR A 362 -7.09 15.53 5.90
N ASN A 363 -7.47 16.47 5.04
CA ASN A 363 -6.57 16.96 4.01
C ASN A 363 -5.45 17.87 4.53
N ALA A 364 -5.74 18.71 5.53
CA ALA A 364 -4.79 19.68 6.08
C ALA A 364 -5.15 20.07 7.53
N GLY A 365 -5.87 19.21 8.27
CA GLY A 365 -6.20 19.36 9.68
C GLY A 365 -7.66 19.67 9.98
N ALA A 366 -8.40 20.31 9.07
CA ALA A 366 -9.84 20.55 9.25
C ALA A 366 -10.71 19.42 8.69
N THR A 367 -11.90 19.26 9.26
CA THR A 367 -12.93 18.43 8.65
C THR A 367 -13.34 19.01 7.29
N SER A 368 -13.77 18.13 6.37
CA SER A 368 -14.10 18.47 4.99
C SER A 368 -15.05 17.46 4.37
N ASP A 369 -15.82 17.86 3.36
CA ASP A 369 -16.79 16.98 2.70
C ASP A 369 -16.12 15.77 2.02
N ASN A 370 -14.94 15.94 1.42
CA ASN A 370 -14.17 14.85 0.77
C ASN A 370 -13.65 13.77 1.74
N PHE A 371 -13.73 14.01 3.05
CA PHE A 371 -13.38 13.04 4.09
C PHE A 371 -14.61 12.70 4.94
N ALA A 372 -15.82 12.87 4.37
CA ALA A 372 -17.11 12.67 5.02
C ALA A 372 -17.20 13.34 6.40
N ARG A 373 -16.55 14.50 6.54
CA ARG A 373 -16.50 15.33 7.75
C ARG A 373 -15.90 14.65 8.98
N LEU A 374 -15.15 13.57 8.80
CA LEU A 374 -14.44 12.91 9.87
C LEU A 374 -13.28 13.81 10.38
N PRO A 375 -13.21 14.12 11.68
CA PRO A 375 -12.06 14.83 12.24
C PRO A 375 -10.85 13.90 12.39
N GLU A 376 -9.69 14.50 12.64
CA GLU A 376 -8.52 13.74 13.09
C GLU A 376 -8.84 13.01 14.41
N TYR A 377 -8.34 11.79 14.55
CA TYR A 377 -8.43 11.01 15.79
C TYR A 377 -7.15 11.15 16.61
N ALA A 378 -7.19 10.79 17.90
CA ALA A 378 -6.03 10.91 18.78
C ALA A 378 -4.78 10.17 18.29
N LEU A 379 -4.94 9.08 17.54
CA LEU A 379 -3.82 8.29 17.02
C LEU A 379 -3.57 8.52 15.51
N SER A 380 -4.36 9.34 14.81
CA SER A 380 -4.19 9.58 13.36
C SER A 380 -3.09 10.60 13.06
N GLY A 381 -2.57 10.55 11.84
CA GLY A 381 -1.60 11.53 11.33
C GLY A 381 -0.30 11.58 12.12
N ALA A 382 0.30 10.41 12.37
CA ALA A 382 1.46 10.25 13.24
C ALA A 382 2.30 9.02 12.86
N ILE A 383 3.56 9.02 13.29
CA ILE A 383 4.28 7.77 13.54
C ILE A 383 3.96 7.32 14.96
N LEU A 384 3.39 6.12 15.10
CA LEU A 384 3.09 5.48 16.37
C LEU A 384 4.26 4.60 16.80
N GLU A 385 4.55 4.57 18.10
CA GLU A 385 5.41 3.58 18.74
C GLU A 385 4.54 2.54 19.44
N ILE A 386 4.76 1.26 19.12
CA ILE A 386 4.06 0.12 19.70
C ILE A 386 5.09 -0.74 20.47
N ASP A 387 4.94 -0.80 21.79
CA ASP A 387 5.76 -1.62 22.67
C ASP A 387 5.28 -3.07 22.68
N LEU A 388 5.93 -3.90 21.87
CA LEU A 388 5.60 -5.32 21.77
C LEU A 388 5.97 -6.10 23.04
N GLY A 389 6.93 -5.62 23.82
CA GLY A 389 7.30 -6.21 25.10
C GLY A 389 6.19 -6.06 26.14
N ALA A 390 5.58 -4.87 26.20
CA ALA A 390 4.45 -4.58 27.08
C ALA A 390 3.17 -5.35 26.69
N ILE A 391 2.89 -5.50 25.38
CA ILE A 391 1.74 -6.29 24.89
C ILE A 391 1.95 -7.79 25.10
N GLY A 392 3.16 -8.28 24.82
CA GLY A 392 3.49 -9.70 24.87
C GLY A 392 2.78 -10.52 23.79
N ASN A 393 2.30 -11.71 24.15
CA ASN A 393 1.64 -12.65 23.22
C ASN A 393 0.11 -12.61 23.33
N LYS A 394 -0.46 -11.42 23.57
CA LYS A 394 -1.91 -11.20 23.70
C LYS A 394 -2.37 -10.13 22.72
N THR A 395 -3.68 -10.07 22.53
CA THR A 395 -4.33 -8.96 21.85
C THR A 395 -4.48 -7.79 22.81
N TYR A 396 -4.11 -6.61 22.37
CA TYR A 396 -4.32 -5.33 23.04
C TYR A 396 -5.38 -4.53 22.28
N ASP A 397 -6.56 -4.41 22.89
CA ASP A 397 -7.61 -3.54 22.40
C ASP A 397 -7.34 -2.13 22.89
N LEU A 398 -7.31 -1.17 21.95
CA LEU A 398 -7.17 0.23 22.29
C LEU A 398 -8.38 0.68 23.12
N PRO A 399 -8.18 1.30 24.29
CA PRO A 399 -9.27 1.91 25.03
C PRO A 399 -9.95 2.99 24.18
N THR A 400 -11.28 3.03 24.16
CA THR A 400 -12.07 3.97 23.36
C THR A 400 -12.79 4.98 24.24
N LEU A 401 -13.24 6.09 23.63
CA LEU A 401 -14.26 6.98 24.22
C LEU A 401 -15.57 6.21 24.44
N ASP A 402 -16.38 6.65 25.40
CA ASP A 402 -17.70 6.06 25.63
C ASP A 402 -18.72 6.74 24.70
N ASP A 403 -19.25 6.00 23.73
CA ASP A 403 -20.22 6.46 22.74
C ASP A 403 -21.60 6.61 23.37
N GLY A 404 -22.04 7.85 23.56
CA GLY A 404 -23.34 8.14 24.18
C GLY A 404 -24.57 7.64 23.38
N THR A 405 -24.39 7.05 22.20
CA THR A 405 -25.46 6.40 21.42
C THR A 405 -25.55 4.89 21.64
N ARG A 406 -24.58 4.29 22.33
CA ARG A 406 -24.54 2.86 22.63
C ARG A 406 -24.83 2.62 24.13
N PRO A 407 -25.46 1.49 24.50
CA PRO A 407 -25.72 1.18 25.91
C PRO A 407 -24.47 0.59 26.58
N GLY A 408 -24.02 1.16 27.70
CA GLY A 408 -22.93 0.60 28.51
C GLY A 408 -22.04 1.68 29.12
N VAL A 409 -20.97 1.25 29.79
CA VAL A 409 -19.79 2.08 30.12
C VAL A 409 -18.53 1.59 29.39
N ASN A 410 -18.69 0.49 28.65
CA ASN A 410 -17.79 -0.06 27.64
C ASN A 410 -18.72 -0.41 26.48
N ASP A 411 -18.46 0.11 25.29
CA ASP A 411 -19.38 -0.05 24.19
C ASP A 411 -19.37 -1.48 23.69
N ASN A 412 -20.57 -2.00 23.38
CA ASN A 412 -20.65 -3.31 22.75
C ASN A 412 -19.82 -3.29 21.46
N ASN A 413 -18.95 -4.30 21.32
CA ASN A 413 -18.01 -4.48 20.21
C ASN A 413 -16.75 -3.60 20.23
N ASP A 414 -16.43 -2.94 21.34
CA ASP A 414 -15.11 -2.32 21.48
C ASP A 414 -13.96 -3.31 21.15
N PRO A 415 -12.91 -2.85 20.45
CA PRO A 415 -12.63 -1.45 20.12
C PRO A 415 -13.20 -0.98 18.76
N PHE A 416 -14.09 -1.76 18.12
CA PHE A 416 -14.58 -1.51 16.77
C PHE A 416 -15.77 -0.54 16.71
N GLY A 417 -15.90 0.09 15.54
CA GLY A 417 -16.91 1.10 15.22
C GLY A 417 -16.59 2.42 15.90
N GLY A 418 -15.82 3.30 15.25
CA GLY A 418 -15.45 4.59 15.82
C GLY A 418 -16.59 5.62 15.83
N ASN A 419 -17.67 5.38 15.07
CA ASN A 419 -18.91 6.15 15.02
C ASN A 419 -18.69 7.66 14.90
N ASP A 420 -18.05 8.09 13.81
CA ASP A 420 -17.67 9.49 13.54
C ASP A 420 -16.87 10.17 14.67
N GLY A 421 -16.12 9.38 15.44
CA GLY A 421 -15.24 9.83 16.50
C GLY A 421 -15.83 9.71 17.90
N ARG A 422 -17.09 9.31 18.03
CA ARG A 422 -17.77 9.11 19.32
C ARG A 422 -17.16 7.98 20.13
N ASN A 423 -16.68 6.93 19.45
CA ASN A 423 -16.02 5.77 20.05
C ASN A 423 -14.53 5.68 19.64
N GLN A 424 -13.89 6.78 19.23
CA GLN A 424 -12.49 6.68 18.79
C GLN A 424 -11.57 6.19 19.90
N ALA A 425 -10.44 5.58 19.51
CA ALA A 425 -9.38 5.22 20.42
C ALA A 425 -8.81 6.44 21.18
N LYS A 426 -8.56 6.25 22.47
CA LYS A 426 -7.89 7.20 23.38
C LYS A 426 -6.38 7.05 23.28
N LEU A 427 -5.66 8.16 23.39
CA LEU A 427 -4.23 8.14 23.69
C LEU A 427 -4.05 8.06 25.22
N VAL A 428 -3.75 6.86 25.73
CA VAL A 428 -3.56 6.62 27.16
C VAL A 428 -2.08 6.79 27.52
N PRO A 429 -1.68 7.76 28.35
CA PRO A 429 -0.28 7.95 28.74
C PRO A 429 0.31 6.70 29.39
N GLY A 430 1.52 6.32 28.96
CA GLY A 430 2.20 5.13 29.47
C GLY A 430 1.63 3.80 28.97
N GLY A 431 0.60 3.83 28.12
CA GLY A 431 0.10 2.66 27.41
C GLY A 431 1.11 2.14 26.37
N PRO A 432 0.91 0.91 25.86
CA PRO A 432 1.84 0.27 24.93
C PRO A 432 1.79 0.85 23.51
N VAL A 433 0.78 1.66 23.17
CA VAL A 433 0.67 2.37 21.89
C VAL A 433 0.73 3.86 22.18
N GLN A 434 1.75 4.55 21.68
CA GLN A 434 1.98 5.97 21.90
C GLN A 434 2.27 6.69 20.60
N VAL A 435 2.00 8.00 20.55
CA VAL A 435 2.53 8.85 19.48
C VAL A 435 4.03 9.02 19.69
N TYR A 436 4.82 8.63 18.68
CA TYR A 436 6.26 8.88 18.67
C TYR A 436 6.58 10.22 18.03
N ALA A 437 6.04 10.46 16.83
CA ALA A 437 6.21 11.71 16.10
C ALA A 437 4.86 12.09 15.47
N PRO A 438 4.23 13.20 15.88
CA PRO A 438 2.99 13.67 15.26
C PRO A 438 3.24 14.42 13.95
N GLY A 439 2.14 14.72 13.26
CA GLY A 439 2.11 15.77 12.26
C GLY A 439 2.40 15.32 10.85
N PHE A 440 1.93 14.12 10.49
CA PHE A 440 2.01 13.62 9.12
C PHE A 440 0.60 13.51 8.56
N ARG A 441 0.39 13.86 7.29
CA ARG A 441 -0.94 13.73 6.66
C ARG A 441 -1.19 12.28 6.24
N ASN A 442 -0.26 11.68 5.52
CA ASN A 442 -0.27 10.28 5.12
C ASN A 442 1.18 9.82 4.90
N ALA A 443 1.91 9.64 6.01
CA ALA A 443 3.21 8.99 5.99
C ALA A 443 3.02 7.57 5.42
N TYR A 444 3.47 7.35 4.19
CA TYR A 444 3.20 6.09 3.50
C TYR A 444 4.19 5.01 3.93
N ASP A 445 5.45 5.38 4.12
CA ASP A 445 6.47 4.43 4.51
C ASP A 445 7.52 5.07 5.42
N ILE A 446 8.22 4.21 6.15
CA ILE A 446 9.21 4.58 7.15
C ILE A 446 10.40 3.63 7.06
N VAL A 447 11.62 4.18 7.09
CA VAL A 447 12.85 3.39 7.04
C VAL A 447 13.77 3.77 8.18
N ARG A 448 14.33 2.74 8.84
CA ARG A 448 15.44 2.88 9.78
C ARG A 448 16.72 2.47 9.08
N THR A 449 17.60 3.45 8.87
CA THR A 449 18.87 3.25 8.17
C THR A 449 19.88 2.43 8.99
N GLU A 450 20.95 1.94 8.36
CA GLU A 450 22.10 1.29 9.03
C GLU A 450 22.70 2.20 10.11
N SER A 451 22.64 3.53 9.91
CA SER A 451 23.10 4.53 10.89
C SER A 451 22.17 4.70 12.10
N GLY A 452 21.02 4.00 12.13
CA GLY A 452 20.02 4.08 13.19
C GLY A 452 19.07 5.27 13.08
N LYS A 453 19.12 6.04 12.00
CA LYS A 453 18.22 7.18 11.76
C LYS A 453 16.92 6.74 11.12
N LEU A 454 15.84 7.41 11.52
CA LEU A 454 14.48 7.13 11.07
C LEU A 454 14.02 8.20 10.08
N TYR A 455 13.63 7.79 8.89
CA TYR A 455 13.09 8.68 7.85
C TYR A 455 11.72 8.21 7.43
N THR A 456 10.87 9.15 7.03
CA THR A 456 9.56 8.86 6.45
C THR A 456 9.30 9.79 5.27
N ILE A 457 8.41 9.38 4.37
CA ILE A 457 7.87 10.23 3.33
C ILE A 457 6.38 10.45 3.55
N ASP A 458 5.97 11.71 3.57
CA ASP A 458 4.60 12.14 3.82
C ASP A 458 3.96 12.73 2.57
N ASN A 459 2.73 12.32 2.25
CA ASN A 459 1.99 12.88 1.13
C ASN A 459 1.33 14.20 1.51
N GLY A 460 1.53 15.25 0.71
CA GLY A 460 0.97 16.57 0.93
C GLY A 460 -0.56 16.64 0.73
N GLY A 461 -1.17 17.71 1.23
CA GLY A 461 -2.59 18.01 1.03
C GLY A 461 -2.95 18.35 -0.41
N ASN A 462 -4.22 18.16 -0.77
CA ASN A 462 -4.76 18.38 -2.11
C ASN A 462 -5.66 19.63 -2.15
N ALA A 463 -5.51 20.51 -3.15
CA ALA A 463 -6.40 21.66 -3.30
C ALA A 463 -7.88 21.26 -3.42
N GLY A 464 -8.78 21.94 -2.72
CA GLY A 464 -10.21 21.59 -2.72
C GLY A 464 -10.61 20.42 -1.83
N TRP A 465 -9.68 19.68 -1.21
CA TRP A 465 -10.02 18.49 -0.40
C TRP A 465 -10.24 18.74 1.09
N GLY A 466 -9.87 19.92 1.59
CA GLY A 466 -10.02 20.30 3.00
C GLY A 466 -8.94 21.31 3.40
N GLY A 467 -9.32 22.29 4.20
CA GLY A 467 -8.49 23.41 4.59
C GLY A 467 -7.74 23.19 5.90
N LEU A 468 -7.08 24.26 6.33
CA LEU A 468 -6.45 24.36 7.64
C LEU A 468 -7.52 24.42 8.74
N PRO A 469 -7.25 23.97 9.98
CA PRO A 469 -8.20 24.09 11.09
C PRO A 469 -8.72 25.52 11.28
N VAL A 470 -9.97 25.69 11.71
CA VAL A 470 -10.44 27.01 12.16
C VAL A 470 -9.67 27.39 13.42
N LYS A 471 -9.12 28.62 13.47
CA LYS A 471 -8.16 29.07 14.50
C LYS A 471 -6.84 28.26 14.52
N GLU A 472 -6.38 27.83 13.34
CA GLU A 472 -5.02 27.34 13.11
C GLU A 472 -3.96 28.29 13.71
N GLY A 473 -2.87 27.69 14.17
CA GLY A 473 -1.70 28.38 14.70
C GLY A 473 -1.20 27.80 16.03
N PRO A 474 -0.02 28.24 16.49
CA PRO A 474 0.71 27.62 17.60
C PRO A 474 0.08 27.85 18.98
N ALA A 475 -1.01 28.62 19.06
CA ALA A 475 -1.71 28.91 20.31
C ALA A 475 -2.56 27.73 20.81
N GLY A 476 -2.74 26.65 20.02
CA GLY A 476 -3.51 25.48 20.46
C GLY A 476 -5.03 25.69 20.46
N ASN A 477 -5.55 26.71 19.78
CA ASN A 477 -6.98 27.08 19.82
C ASN A 477 -7.79 26.53 18.64
N CYS A 478 -7.18 25.68 17.82
CA CYS A 478 -7.81 25.16 16.61
C CYS A 478 -8.98 24.23 16.93
N THR A 479 -9.93 24.13 15.99
CA THR A 479 -11.16 23.35 16.17
C THR A 479 -11.33 22.28 15.10
N ASN A 480 -12.17 21.27 15.40
CA ASN A 480 -12.64 20.26 14.45
C ASN A 480 -13.71 20.78 13.46
N ALA A 481 -13.93 22.10 13.38
CA ALA A 481 -14.93 22.68 12.49
C ALA A 481 -14.57 22.49 11.01
N LEU A 482 -15.61 22.41 10.18
CA LEU A 482 -15.50 22.34 8.72
C LEU A 482 -14.73 23.56 8.20
N ASN A 483 -13.67 23.34 7.41
CA ASN A 483 -13.01 24.42 6.67
C ASN A 483 -12.56 23.94 5.30
N GLN A 484 -12.99 24.62 4.23
CA GLN A 484 -12.73 24.29 2.84
C GLN A 484 -12.93 25.54 1.94
N PRO A 485 -12.27 25.64 0.77
CA PRO A 485 -11.43 24.64 0.11
C PRO A 485 -10.00 24.57 0.67
N GLY A 486 -9.33 23.43 0.42
CA GLY A 486 -7.90 23.24 0.69
C GLY A 486 -6.96 23.79 -0.38
N ARG A 487 -5.65 23.70 -0.12
CA ARG A 487 -4.57 23.97 -1.10
C ARG A 487 -3.74 22.71 -1.35
N THR A 488 -3.02 22.69 -2.48
CA THR A 488 -2.06 21.62 -2.77
C THR A 488 -0.75 21.91 -2.04
N PHE A 489 -0.25 20.92 -1.32
CA PHE A 489 1.07 20.89 -0.72
C PHE A 489 1.88 19.77 -1.36
N VAL A 490 3.19 19.94 -1.41
CA VAL A 490 4.10 18.96 -1.99
C VAL A 490 4.35 17.81 -1.01
N ASP A 491 4.87 16.69 -1.49
CA ASP A 491 5.29 15.60 -0.61
C ASP A 491 6.63 15.90 0.02
N ALA A 492 6.91 15.34 1.19
CA ALA A 492 8.14 15.63 1.93
C ALA A 492 8.84 14.40 2.47
N LEU A 493 10.17 14.42 2.38
CA LEU A 493 11.06 13.54 3.13
C LEU A 493 11.38 14.17 4.48
N HIS A 494 11.14 13.44 5.56
CA HIS A 494 11.42 13.86 6.92
C HIS A 494 12.52 13.00 7.55
N LEU A 495 13.40 13.63 8.33
CA LEU A 495 14.21 12.94 9.34
C LEU A 495 13.51 13.10 10.68
N ILE A 496 13.05 11.99 11.25
CA ILE A 496 12.44 11.97 12.56
C ILE A 496 13.59 12.01 13.58
N SER A 497 13.89 13.22 14.07
CA SER A 497 15.04 13.45 14.96
C SER A 497 14.89 12.83 16.36
N GLY A 498 13.68 12.39 16.70
CA GLY A 498 13.36 11.72 17.95
C GLY A 498 11.88 11.85 18.30
N ARG A 499 11.53 11.41 19.51
CA ARG A 499 10.17 11.54 20.04
C ARG A 499 9.75 13.01 20.11
N GLY A 500 8.51 13.29 19.70
CA GLY A 500 7.95 14.64 19.66
C GLY A 500 8.32 15.46 18.43
N TYR A 501 9.10 14.90 17.48
CA TYR A 501 9.29 15.53 16.17
C TYR A 501 7.92 15.77 15.51
N TYR A 502 7.70 16.99 15.02
CA TYR A 502 6.44 17.39 14.40
C TYR A 502 6.62 17.57 12.88
N GLY A 503 5.89 16.77 12.10
CA GLY A 503 5.96 16.78 10.63
C GLY A 503 5.22 17.96 9.97
N GLY A 504 4.33 18.64 10.70
CA GLY A 504 3.65 19.86 10.23
C GLY A 504 2.18 19.73 9.82
N HIS A 505 1.61 18.51 9.72
CA HIS A 505 0.16 18.33 9.52
C HIS A 505 -0.61 18.50 10.86
N PRO A 506 -1.63 19.37 10.93
CA PRO A 506 -2.36 19.59 12.17
C PRO A 506 -3.22 18.40 12.60
N ASN A 507 -3.33 18.19 13.91
CA ASN A 507 -4.31 17.31 14.53
C ASN A 507 -5.04 18.08 15.67
N PRO A 508 -6.17 18.73 15.38
CA PRO A 508 -6.88 19.53 16.37
C PRO A 508 -7.36 18.72 17.59
N THR A 509 -7.64 17.43 17.41
CA THR A 509 -8.04 16.51 18.50
C THR A 509 -6.93 16.33 19.53
N ARG A 510 -5.65 16.27 19.12
CA ARG A 510 -4.52 16.28 20.05
C ARG A 510 -4.13 17.68 20.52
N ALA A 511 -4.40 18.70 19.71
CA ALA A 511 -3.89 20.04 19.96
C ALA A 511 -4.71 20.87 20.97
N ASN A 512 -5.98 20.52 21.17
CA ASN A 512 -6.91 21.29 21.99
C ASN A 512 -7.89 20.37 22.73
N LEU A 513 -7.88 20.41 24.07
CA LEU A 513 -8.78 19.60 24.91
C LEU A 513 -10.26 19.96 24.75
N ASP A 514 -10.57 21.16 24.27
CA ASP A 514 -11.95 21.60 23.99
C ASP A 514 -12.54 20.89 22.75
N ASN A 515 -11.71 20.25 21.93
CA ASN A 515 -12.19 19.36 20.87
C ASN A 515 -12.66 18.04 21.47
N THR A 516 -13.90 18.06 21.93
CA THR A 516 -14.56 16.92 22.56
C THR A 516 -15.52 16.20 21.61
N PHE A 517 -15.73 14.92 21.90
CA PHE A 517 -16.69 14.04 21.24
C PHE A 517 -17.82 13.70 22.22
N ASN A 518 -18.93 13.17 21.72
CA ASN A 518 -20.14 12.87 22.50
C ASN A 518 -20.82 14.12 23.10
N ARG A 519 -21.83 14.66 22.40
CA ARG A 519 -22.50 15.91 22.78
C ARG A 519 -23.11 15.91 24.18
N ALA A 520 -23.66 14.79 24.64
CA ALA A 520 -24.30 14.69 25.95
C ALA A 520 -23.28 14.61 27.10
N PHE A 521 -22.12 14.00 26.84
CA PHE A 521 -21.04 13.79 27.81
C PHE A 521 -19.70 14.05 27.11
N PRO A 522 -19.32 15.34 26.95
CA PRO A 522 -18.14 15.72 26.20
C PRO A 522 -16.87 15.03 26.74
N GLN A 523 -16.17 14.30 25.87
CA GLN A 523 -14.92 13.61 26.18
C GLN A 523 -13.82 14.01 25.21
N SER A 524 -12.64 14.32 25.74
CA SER A 524 -11.42 14.40 24.92
C SER A 524 -10.74 13.02 24.91
N PRO A 525 -10.26 12.54 23.74
CA PRO A 525 -9.54 11.26 23.65
C PRO A 525 -8.08 11.37 24.11
N VAL A 526 -7.63 12.57 24.47
CA VAL A 526 -6.31 12.84 25.07
C VAL A 526 -6.50 13.50 26.44
N VAL A 527 -5.54 13.31 27.34
CA VAL A 527 -5.56 13.95 28.67
C VAL A 527 -4.67 15.20 28.75
N GLU A 528 -3.82 15.40 27.76
CA GLU A 528 -2.91 16.53 27.63
C GLU A 528 -2.93 17.01 26.17
N ALA A 529 -3.06 18.32 25.97
CA ALA A 529 -3.01 18.92 24.65
C ALA A 529 -1.57 19.16 24.20
N ASN A 530 -1.33 19.08 22.90
CA ASN A 530 -0.09 19.45 22.25
C ASN A 530 -0.31 20.62 21.27
N PRO A 531 -0.25 21.90 21.73
CA PRO A 531 -0.67 23.06 20.95
C PRO A 531 0.02 23.24 19.59
N ILE A 532 1.24 22.72 19.42
CA ILE A 532 1.95 22.77 18.13
C ILE A 532 1.21 22.01 17.03
N GLU A 533 0.36 21.04 17.38
CA GLU A 533 -0.45 20.28 16.43
C GLU A 533 -1.67 21.06 15.92
N CYS A 534 -1.84 22.33 16.34
CA CYS A 534 -2.72 23.28 15.66
C CYS A 534 -2.01 24.07 14.56
N ASP A 535 -0.68 24.04 14.52
CA ASP A 535 0.15 24.91 13.66
C ASP A 535 0.54 24.16 12.39
N PHE A 536 0.05 24.60 11.24
CA PHE A 536 0.38 23.95 9.97
C PHE A 536 1.79 24.32 9.52
N ARG A 537 2.65 23.31 9.38
CA ARG A 537 4.04 23.44 8.90
C ARG A 537 4.36 22.47 7.76
N GLY A 538 3.34 22.17 6.95
CA GLY A 538 3.45 21.21 5.86
C GLY A 538 4.51 21.59 4.82
N ALA A 539 4.89 20.62 4.00
CA ALA A 539 5.96 20.77 3.03
C ALA A 539 5.73 21.95 2.06
N GLY A 540 6.80 22.70 1.79
CA GLY A 540 6.76 23.87 0.91
C GLY A 540 6.38 25.18 1.60
N THR A 541 6.11 25.19 2.91
CA THR A 541 6.01 26.41 3.72
C THR A 541 7.36 26.84 4.30
N ALA A 542 7.43 28.05 4.85
CA ALA A 542 8.66 28.58 5.46
C ALA A 542 9.00 27.89 6.80
N GLU A 543 7.99 27.35 7.47
CA GLU A 543 8.06 26.71 8.77
C GLU A 543 8.36 25.20 8.68
N SER A 544 8.33 24.64 7.46
CA SER A 544 8.51 23.22 7.22
C SER A 544 9.89 22.73 7.66
N THR A 545 9.93 21.56 8.29
CA THR A 545 11.16 20.88 8.71
C THR A 545 11.55 19.73 7.78
N ALA A 546 10.90 19.62 6.61
CA ALA A 546 11.22 18.63 5.59
C ALA A 546 12.68 18.76 5.12
N LEU A 547 13.36 17.62 4.94
CA LEU A 547 14.71 17.59 4.37
C LEU A 547 14.72 17.83 2.86
N ALA A 548 13.67 17.39 2.18
CA ALA A 548 13.48 17.54 0.75
C ALA A 548 12.00 17.41 0.39
N THR A 549 11.63 17.89 -0.80
CA THR A 549 10.25 17.83 -1.30
C THR A 549 10.16 17.17 -2.66
N VAL A 550 9.02 16.54 -2.96
CA VAL A 550 8.73 15.89 -4.24
C VAL A 550 7.39 16.37 -4.78
N ASN A 551 7.36 16.76 -6.05
CA ASN A 551 6.15 17.25 -6.73
C ASN A 551 5.33 16.09 -7.34
N ALA A 552 5.10 15.03 -6.56
CA ALA A 552 4.29 13.87 -6.91
C ALA A 552 4.02 13.03 -5.66
N SER A 553 2.91 12.27 -5.66
CA SER A 553 2.67 11.24 -4.64
C SER A 553 3.89 10.31 -4.56
N THR A 554 4.48 10.26 -3.38
CA THR A 554 5.72 9.55 -3.05
C THR A 554 5.44 8.61 -1.89
N ASN A 555 5.77 7.33 -2.06
CA ASN A 555 5.20 6.25 -1.27
C ASN A 555 6.30 5.40 -0.62
N GLY A 556 6.60 4.19 -1.12
CA GLY A 556 7.64 3.35 -0.50
C GLY A 556 9.00 4.04 -0.42
N LEU A 557 9.75 3.73 0.64
CA LEU A 557 11.00 4.36 1.01
C LEU A 557 12.00 3.32 1.52
N THR A 558 13.21 3.30 0.96
CA THR A 558 14.26 2.35 1.38
C THR A 558 15.65 2.99 1.37
N GLU A 559 16.60 2.38 2.08
CA GLU A 559 18.02 2.75 2.03
C GLU A 559 18.77 1.79 1.11
N TYR A 560 19.65 2.33 0.25
CA TYR A 560 20.59 1.52 -0.51
C TYR A 560 21.90 1.33 0.28
N THR A 561 22.24 0.08 0.66
CA THR A 561 23.33 -0.18 1.62
C THR A 561 24.59 -0.81 1.02
N THR A 562 24.55 -1.23 -0.25
CA THR A 562 25.66 -2.02 -0.83
C THR A 562 26.83 -1.18 -1.38
N MET A 563 28.00 -1.81 -1.48
CA MET A 563 29.21 -1.20 -2.04
C MET A 563 29.28 -1.23 -3.59
N HIS A 564 28.21 -1.67 -4.27
CA HIS A 564 28.16 -1.61 -5.74
C HIS A 564 28.44 -0.20 -6.25
N PHE A 565 29.01 -0.12 -7.46
CA PHE A 565 29.46 1.15 -8.06
C PHE A 565 30.50 1.91 -7.22
N GLY A 566 31.28 1.19 -6.40
CA GLY A 566 32.23 1.78 -5.46
C GLY A 566 31.55 2.54 -4.31
N GLY A 567 30.37 2.10 -3.88
CA GLY A 567 29.62 2.70 -2.78
C GLY A 567 28.96 4.04 -3.11
N LYS A 568 28.86 4.42 -4.39
CA LYS A 568 28.28 5.72 -4.80
C LYS A 568 26.81 5.89 -4.44
N LEU A 569 26.08 4.81 -4.15
CA LEU A 569 24.70 4.81 -3.68
C LEU A 569 24.56 4.46 -2.20
N LYS A 570 25.65 4.05 -1.53
CA LYS A 570 25.58 3.56 -0.16
C LYS A 570 25.14 4.68 0.79
N GLY A 571 24.10 4.42 1.58
CA GLY A 571 23.51 5.36 2.53
C GLY A 571 22.50 6.33 1.91
N ASP A 572 22.23 6.21 0.61
CA ASP A 572 21.22 7.04 -0.03
C ASP A 572 19.82 6.45 0.13
N LEU A 573 18.82 7.33 0.24
CA LEU A 573 17.43 6.93 0.29
C LEU A 573 16.83 6.90 -1.11
N LEU A 574 15.99 5.91 -1.36
CA LEU A 574 15.25 5.71 -2.61
C LEU A 574 13.76 5.71 -2.32
N ALA A 575 12.99 6.47 -3.09
CA ALA A 575 11.54 6.57 -2.92
C ALA A 575 10.78 6.28 -4.21
N ALA A 576 9.72 5.47 -4.11
CA ALA A 576 8.78 5.21 -5.20
C ALA A 576 7.80 6.36 -5.36
N THR A 577 7.50 6.75 -6.61
CA THR A 577 6.56 7.85 -6.89
C THR A 577 5.56 7.47 -7.96
N PHE A 578 4.34 8.02 -7.86
CA PHE A 578 3.28 7.86 -8.86
C PHE A 578 3.64 8.50 -10.20
N SER A 579 4.66 9.37 -10.22
CA SER A 579 5.22 9.94 -11.45
C SER A 579 6.06 8.94 -12.28
N ASN A 580 5.90 7.64 -12.02
CA ASN A 580 6.59 6.54 -12.69
C ASN A 580 8.13 6.60 -12.55
N LYS A 581 8.58 6.96 -11.35
CA LYS A 581 10.00 7.20 -11.04
C LYS A 581 10.38 6.62 -9.68
N ILE A 582 11.66 6.24 -9.58
CA ILE A 582 12.35 6.12 -8.29
C ILE A 582 13.21 7.37 -8.11
N VAL A 583 12.93 8.16 -7.08
CA VAL A 583 13.71 9.33 -6.67
C VAL A 583 14.80 8.88 -5.71
N ARG A 584 16.01 9.43 -5.88
CA ARG A 584 17.16 9.23 -5.00
C ARG A 584 17.44 10.50 -4.23
N PHE A 585 17.56 10.37 -2.92
CA PHE A 585 18.06 11.40 -2.01
C PHE A 585 19.44 11.00 -1.54
N LYS A 586 20.45 11.75 -1.98
CA LYS A 586 21.81 11.62 -1.47
C LYS A 586 21.91 12.42 -0.18
N LEU A 587 22.27 11.74 0.91
CA LEU A 587 22.44 12.36 2.21
C LEU A 587 23.88 12.87 2.41
N ASP A 588 24.06 13.83 3.32
CA ASP A 588 25.38 14.11 3.88
C ASP A 588 25.84 12.98 4.82
N ALA A 589 27.13 13.00 5.20
CA ALA A 589 27.72 11.94 6.02
C ALA A 589 27.04 11.78 7.40
N SER A 590 26.43 12.85 7.94
CA SER A 590 25.67 12.80 9.18
C SER A 590 24.21 12.37 8.99
N GLY A 591 23.74 12.17 7.75
CA GLY A 591 22.36 11.82 7.43
C GLY A 591 21.35 12.91 7.76
N THR A 592 21.79 14.14 8.05
CA THR A 592 20.90 15.21 8.55
C THR A 592 20.42 16.14 7.45
N ARG A 593 20.98 16.03 6.24
CA ARG A 593 20.61 16.87 5.09
C ARG A 593 20.63 16.08 3.80
N VAL A 594 19.75 16.44 2.87
CA VAL A 594 19.83 16.01 1.47
C VAL A 594 20.77 16.95 0.74
N ILE A 595 21.88 16.42 0.22
CA ILE A 595 22.87 17.18 -0.55
C ILE A 595 22.62 17.12 -2.06
N SER A 596 21.83 16.15 -2.52
CA SER A 596 21.37 16.06 -3.90
C SER A 596 20.10 15.23 -3.98
N GLN A 597 19.15 15.68 -4.79
CA GLN A 597 17.96 14.94 -5.18
C GLN A 597 18.00 14.71 -6.69
N SER A 598 17.79 13.47 -7.12
CA SER A 598 17.86 13.11 -8.54
C SER A 598 16.90 11.96 -8.84
N THR A 599 16.50 11.81 -10.09
CA THR A 599 15.77 10.60 -10.49
C THR A 599 16.77 9.48 -10.75
N LEU A 600 16.65 8.38 -10.01
CA LEU A 600 17.47 7.19 -10.25
C LEU A 600 16.93 6.36 -11.42
N PHE A 601 15.61 6.13 -11.43
CA PHE A 601 14.92 5.41 -12.50
C PHE A 601 13.72 6.21 -13.00
N ASN A 602 13.56 6.21 -14.32
CA ASN A 602 12.40 6.74 -15.03
C ASN A 602 11.71 5.56 -15.71
N ASN A 603 10.41 5.68 -15.99
CA ASN A 603 9.65 4.65 -16.70
C ASN A 603 9.76 3.29 -15.99
N VAL A 604 9.58 3.28 -14.67
CA VAL A 604 9.70 2.08 -13.83
C VAL A 604 8.62 1.06 -14.16
N GLY A 605 7.37 1.49 -14.17
CA GLY A 605 6.19 0.76 -14.61
C GLY A 605 5.14 1.77 -15.00
N ARG A 606 4.15 1.94 -14.15
CA ARG A 606 3.10 2.96 -14.25
C ARG A 606 2.80 3.65 -12.93
N THR A 607 2.55 2.90 -11.87
CA THR A 607 2.32 3.44 -10.52
C THR A 607 3.17 2.68 -9.51
N PRO A 608 4.49 3.00 -9.43
CA PRO A 608 5.36 2.52 -8.35
C PRO A 608 4.77 2.90 -7.00
N LEU A 609 4.52 1.91 -6.15
CA LEU A 609 3.93 2.10 -4.84
C LEU A 609 4.91 1.78 -3.70
N ASP A 610 5.69 0.71 -3.84
CA ASP A 610 6.71 0.32 -2.85
C ASP A 610 8.06 -0.02 -3.49
N VAL A 611 9.16 0.16 -2.76
CA VAL A 611 10.53 -0.11 -3.20
C VAL A 611 11.38 -0.70 -2.07
N VAL A 612 12.11 -1.77 -2.35
CA VAL A 612 13.13 -2.32 -1.44
C VAL A 612 14.47 -2.47 -2.17
N ALA A 613 15.57 -2.19 -1.48
CA ALA A 613 16.92 -2.48 -1.95
C ALA A 613 17.50 -3.63 -1.13
N GLN A 614 18.17 -4.57 -1.79
CA GLN A 614 18.79 -5.71 -1.10
C GLN A 614 20.20 -5.36 -0.64
N GLY A 615 20.45 -5.55 0.65
CA GLY A 615 21.71 -5.23 1.31
C GLY A 615 22.79 -6.29 1.14
N PRO A 616 23.98 -6.05 1.72
CA PRO A 616 25.05 -7.04 1.76
C PRO A 616 24.60 -8.32 2.49
N GLY A 617 24.87 -9.49 1.90
CA GLY A 617 24.54 -10.79 2.50
C GLY A 617 23.07 -11.22 2.38
N GLU A 618 22.19 -10.34 1.90
CA GLU A 618 20.79 -10.65 1.58
C GLU A 618 20.66 -11.38 0.24
N PRO A 619 19.48 -11.95 -0.10
CA PRO A 619 19.23 -12.43 -1.45
C PRO A 619 19.43 -11.32 -2.49
N PHE A 620 20.14 -11.64 -3.56
CA PHE A 620 20.37 -10.72 -4.66
C PHE A 620 20.97 -9.34 -4.26
N PRO A 621 22.13 -9.28 -3.56
CA PRO A 621 22.68 -8.03 -3.02
C PRO A 621 22.82 -6.93 -4.07
N GLY A 622 22.38 -5.72 -3.75
CA GLY A 622 22.49 -4.53 -4.57
C GLY A 622 21.38 -4.37 -5.61
N THR A 623 20.49 -5.35 -5.74
CA THR A 623 19.28 -5.22 -6.56
C THR A 623 18.24 -4.33 -5.89
N ILE A 624 17.42 -3.67 -6.70
CA ILE A 624 16.28 -2.86 -6.25
C ILE A 624 15.01 -3.47 -6.83
N TRP A 625 13.99 -3.67 -5.99
CA TRP A 625 12.72 -4.28 -6.36
C TRP A 625 11.60 -3.30 -6.12
N VAL A 626 10.71 -3.13 -7.09
CA VAL A 626 9.65 -2.13 -7.05
C VAL A 626 8.30 -2.79 -7.29
N ALA A 627 7.36 -2.62 -6.36
CA ALA A 627 5.97 -2.97 -6.55
C ALA A 627 5.31 -1.90 -7.41
N ASP A 628 4.78 -2.30 -8.55
CA ASP A 628 3.94 -1.46 -9.38
C ASP A 628 2.48 -1.89 -9.24
N PHE A 629 1.70 -1.00 -8.63
CA PHE A 629 0.32 -1.27 -8.30
C PHE A 629 -0.57 -1.35 -9.54
N ALA A 630 -0.41 -0.40 -10.48
CA ALA A 630 -1.26 -0.29 -11.67
C ALA A 630 -0.98 -1.40 -12.69
N GLU A 631 0.28 -1.74 -12.93
CA GLU A 631 0.65 -2.83 -13.84
C GLU A 631 0.54 -4.22 -13.21
N LYS A 632 0.32 -4.31 -11.89
CA LYS A 632 0.25 -5.57 -11.13
C LYS A 632 1.54 -6.38 -11.27
N LYS A 633 2.69 -5.71 -11.21
CA LYS A 633 4.02 -6.29 -11.47
C LYS A 633 5.01 -5.94 -10.37
N VAL A 634 6.07 -6.73 -10.30
CA VAL A 634 7.29 -6.36 -9.57
C VAL A 634 8.42 -6.17 -10.58
N TYR A 635 9.01 -4.98 -10.60
CA TYR A 635 10.19 -4.67 -11.41
C TYR A 635 11.46 -4.92 -10.61
N VAL A 636 12.49 -5.41 -11.29
CA VAL A 636 13.80 -5.68 -10.70
C VAL A 636 14.84 -4.88 -11.45
N PHE A 637 15.60 -4.09 -10.71
CA PHE A 637 16.75 -3.36 -11.19
C PHE A 637 18.03 -4.04 -10.68
N GLU A 638 18.76 -4.67 -11.59
CA GLU A 638 20.00 -5.40 -11.30
C GLU A 638 21.22 -4.53 -11.64
N PRO A 639 22.18 -4.32 -10.73
CA PRO A 639 23.42 -3.63 -11.05
C PRO A 639 24.12 -4.20 -12.29
N ASN A 640 24.54 -3.36 -13.23
CA ASN A 640 25.35 -3.82 -14.35
C ASN A 640 26.69 -4.39 -13.84
N GLY A 641 27.16 -5.51 -14.40
CA GLY A 641 28.36 -6.20 -13.93
C GLY A 641 28.12 -7.04 -12.66
N TYR A 642 26.86 -7.35 -12.35
CA TYR A 642 26.43 -8.12 -11.18
C TYR A 642 27.24 -9.40 -10.90
N ALA A 643 27.62 -10.13 -11.95
CA ALA A 643 28.33 -11.40 -11.83
C ALA A 643 29.85 -11.26 -11.56
N ASP A 644 30.41 -10.07 -11.78
CA ASP A 644 31.86 -9.81 -11.66
C ASP A 644 32.27 -9.42 -10.22
N HIS A 645 31.30 -9.29 -9.30
CA HIS A 645 31.51 -8.84 -7.92
C HIS A 645 31.05 -9.83 -6.83
N GLU A 646 30.64 -11.06 -7.16
CA GLU A 646 30.42 -12.11 -6.14
C GLU A 646 31.69 -12.44 -5.32
N SER A 647 32.86 -11.97 -5.75
CA SER A 647 34.16 -12.09 -5.06
C SER A 647 34.45 -11.02 -4.01
N ASP A 648 33.62 -9.98 -3.86
CA ASP A 648 33.82 -8.91 -2.86
C ASP A 648 33.07 -9.17 -1.54
N LEU A 649 32.59 -10.39 -1.32
CA LEU A 649 32.18 -10.82 0.02
C LEU A 649 33.42 -10.83 0.92
N PRO A 650 33.42 -10.14 2.08
CA PRO A 650 34.46 -10.39 3.07
C PRO A 650 34.47 -11.89 3.39
N PRO A 651 35.65 -12.50 3.61
CA PRO A 651 35.71 -13.90 4.02
C PRO A 651 34.97 -14.04 5.36
N ASN A 652 33.73 -14.53 5.31
CA ASN A 652 32.99 -14.90 6.50
C ASN A 652 33.53 -16.24 7.00
N ASP A 653 34.23 -16.19 8.12
CA ASP A 653 34.57 -17.35 8.96
C ASP A 653 33.30 -17.96 9.59
N ASP A 654 32.42 -18.53 8.75
CA ASP A 654 31.26 -19.30 9.23
C ASP A 654 31.24 -20.71 8.60
N PRO A 655 31.75 -21.74 9.31
CA PRO A 655 31.88 -23.10 8.79
C PRO A 655 30.54 -23.81 8.56
N VAL A 656 29.42 -23.28 9.05
CA VAL A 656 28.10 -23.91 8.91
C VAL A 656 27.49 -23.62 7.53
N GLY A 657 27.70 -22.42 6.99
CA GLY A 657 27.20 -22.00 5.68
C GLY A 657 27.90 -22.69 4.50
N ASP A 658 29.21 -22.95 4.62
CA ASP A 658 29.98 -23.58 3.53
C ASP A 658 29.57 -25.04 3.30
N ASN A 659 29.17 -25.74 4.36
CA ASN A 659 28.74 -27.13 4.26
C ASN A 659 27.40 -27.26 3.53
N GLN A 660 26.46 -26.33 3.78
CA GLN A 660 25.19 -26.29 3.05
C GLN A 660 25.37 -25.89 1.57
N ARG A 661 26.27 -24.94 1.27
CA ARG A 661 26.61 -24.54 -0.11
C ARG A 661 27.26 -25.71 -0.88
N ARG A 662 28.17 -26.45 -0.25
CA ARG A 662 28.77 -27.68 -0.81
C ARG A 662 27.73 -28.76 -1.08
N GLN A 663 26.80 -29.00 -0.16
CA GLN A 663 25.73 -29.97 -0.36
C GLN A 663 24.78 -29.59 -1.50
N ARG A 664 24.42 -28.30 -1.63
CA ARG A 664 23.60 -27.79 -2.76
C ARG A 664 24.32 -27.96 -4.10
N ARG A 665 25.62 -27.65 -4.18
CA ARG A 665 26.46 -27.88 -5.38
C ARG A 665 26.50 -29.37 -5.76
N GLN A 666 26.71 -30.27 -4.79
CA GLN A 666 26.72 -31.71 -5.04
C GLN A 666 25.37 -32.26 -5.52
N ARG A 667 24.25 -31.80 -4.94
CA ARG A 667 22.90 -32.18 -5.38
C ARG A 667 22.61 -31.74 -6.81
N ARG A 668 23.02 -30.53 -7.20
CA ARG A 668 22.88 -29.99 -8.57
C ARG A 668 23.69 -30.81 -9.57
N GLN A 669 24.95 -31.15 -9.26
CA GLN A 669 25.78 -32.00 -10.13
C GLN A 669 25.21 -33.42 -10.28
N ARG A 670 24.67 -34.02 -9.21
CA ARG A 670 24.02 -35.34 -9.27
C ARG A 670 22.77 -35.32 -10.16
N ARG A 671 21.93 -34.28 -10.07
CA ARG A 671 20.75 -34.09 -10.95
C ARG A 671 21.15 -33.95 -12.42
N GLN A 672 22.16 -33.14 -12.73
CA GLN A 672 22.66 -32.98 -14.10
C GLN A 672 23.24 -34.29 -14.68
N ARG A 673 23.99 -35.06 -13.88
CA ARG A 673 24.51 -36.38 -14.30
C ARG A 673 23.38 -37.38 -14.58
N ARG A 674 22.31 -37.39 -13.76
CA ARG A 674 21.13 -38.24 -13.99
C ARG A 674 20.40 -37.87 -15.29
N GLN A 675 20.17 -36.57 -15.54
CA GLN A 675 19.53 -36.11 -16.78
C GLN A 675 20.36 -36.45 -18.03
N ARG A 676 21.70 -36.30 -17.97
CA ARG A 676 22.60 -36.69 -19.07
C ARG A 676 22.55 -38.19 -19.36
N ARG A 677 22.51 -39.04 -18.33
CA ARG A 677 22.36 -40.51 -18.48
C ARG A 677 21.03 -40.89 -19.13
N GLN A 678 19.93 -40.29 -18.69
CA GLN A 678 18.61 -40.54 -19.27
C GLN A 678 18.53 -40.10 -20.75
N ARG A 679 19.13 -38.96 -21.11
CA ARG A 679 19.22 -38.51 -22.52
C ARG A 679 20.04 -39.47 -23.39
N ARG A 680 21.16 -39.99 -22.88
CA ARG A 680 21.98 -41.00 -23.59
C ARG A 680 21.21 -42.31 -23.82
N GLN A 681 20.50 -42.81 -22.80
CA GLN A 681 19.69 -44.02 -22.92
C GLN A 681 18.53 -43.86 -23.91
N ARG A 682 17.87 -42.69 -23.94
CA ARG A 682 16.82 -42.38 -24.93
C ARG A 682 17.38 -42.34 -26.36
N ARG A 683 18.56 -41.77 -26.56
CA ARG A 683 19.24 -41.76 -27.88
C ARG A 683 19.61 -43.17 -28.34
N GLN A 684 20.16 -44.01 -27.47
CA GLN A 684 20.51 -45.40 -27.80
C GLN A 684 19.27 -46.25 -28.11
N ARG A 685 18.15 -46.05 -27.39
CA ARG A 685 16.88 -46.73 -27.69
C ARG A 685 16.29 -46.30 -29.04
N ARG A 686 16.41 -45.02 -29.43
CA ARG A 686 16.00 -44.53 -30.75
C ARG A 686 16.85 -45.12 -31.88
N GLN A 687 18.17 -45.17 -31.71
CA GLN A 687 19.09 -45.77 -32.70
C GLN A 687 18.87 -47.28 -32.86
N ARG A 688 18.58 -48.01 -31.77
CA ARG A 688 18.24 -49.45 -31.84
C ARG A 688 16.89 -49.73 -32.49
N ARG A 689 15.92 -48.83 -32.38
CA ARG A 689 14.63 -48.93 -33.09
C ARG A 689 14.79 -48.67 -34.59
N GLN A 690 15.61 -47.69 -34.97
CA GLN A 690 15.88 -47.40 -36.39
C GLN A 690 16.64 -48.54 -37.11
N ARG A 691 17.51 -49.28 -36.41
CA ARG A 691 18.22 -50.44 -36.97
C ARG A 691 17.39 -51.74 -37.03
N ARG A 692 16.16 -51.76 -36.52
CA ARG A 692 15.25 -52.92 -36.57
C ARG A 692 14.12 -52.77 -37.60
N CYS A 693 14.06 -51.63 -38.29
CA CYS A 693 13.03 -51.32 -39.29
C CYS A 693 13.64 -51.01 -40.67
N GLY A 694 14.91 -51.38 -40.89
CA GLY A 694 15.62 -51.22 -42.16
C GLY A 694 16.17 -52.56 -42.63
#